data_AF-A0A8H5GP93-F1
#
_entry.id   AF-A0A8H5GP93-F1
#
_cell.length_a   1.000
_cell.length_b   1.000
_cell.length_c   1.000
_cell.angle_alpha   90.00
_cell.angle_beta   90.00
_cell.angle_gamma   90.00
#
_symmetry.space_group_name_H-M   'P 1'
#
loop_
_entity.id
_entity.type
_entity.pdbx_description
1 polymer ?
#
loop_
_entity_poly.entity_id
_entity_poly.type
_entity_poly.pdbx_seq_one_letter_code
_entity_poly.pdbx_strand_id
1 'polypeptide(L)'
;MTLDVLHFIDNKGGNAEEIRESQRKRGHPVEIVDEIIQMYNDWVKLDFEANSLSKQVNTVQKEISAKKKAKEPADELVAQKKELDNQVEAKRKETRDFEVLMRKKAAGVGNIVGPKVPVSDTEDDNAVIRTWHPADEADTPPERTGIMPHHEVLLRLDAMDLDRGAKVAGHRGYYLTNDGIDLNQALISYGLDFLRKKGYKKIQPPFMMNKDWMAKTAQLDQFDEELYKVIADDDEKYLIATSEQPISVFHSDEWLEKTQLPIRYAGYSTCFRKEAGSAGRDMWGIFRVHQFEKVEQFIVEDPEKSWETLETMIKNSEEFYQSLGLRYQVVEIVSSALNLAAAMKYDLEAWFPFQRGYKELVSCSNCTDYRIIGMGAMGKMYAKLFAKAGWKKIHVCDRPENSEVLREYCLSSKLGPSVAAAATGKKSSNIPNVQVMKDGHAVARSSDFMMYSVEAEFIGRVVEEYGPSTKIGAVVAGQTSVKAPEREAFENSLPEDVHIVSIHSLHGPTVNPVGQPLVIINHRGSDTALHLVENLLRSFGSRYVYLSYEEHDLVTANTQAVTHAAFLSMGTAWASEGFYPWEQNLYVGGIETVKVNLALRIYSNAWHVYAGLAILNPKAREQINQYAQSATELYKIILGAGGGKEKEREFTLRKRIEWGQSVIFGDRRKNRKPILLSADILDRFSLGPSKAPAAATANGNPTSSNSESCSDSDSKERPERCRKANSHLSLLAMVDCWAHLDINPFYHLDLAATPLFRLFLGVAEHLFLNPPLLEQTIQSAIYDTWHRANDLEFVVAARGWSQCVSFMSFEVYRKRFDETRVFFEPRFGEVGVLGSEMIKTVMESEVGPGQDGKTG
;
A
#
# COMPACT_ATOMS: atom_id res chain seq x y z
N MET A 1 -6.04 -21.86 -9.74
CA MET A 1 -5.10 -21.73 -10.88
C MET A 1 -5.92 -21.36 -12.12
N THR A 2 -6.34 -20.09 -12.22
CA THR A 2 -7.41 -19.65 -13.15
C THR A 2 -7.23 -18.15 -13.48
N LEU A 3 -7.80 -17.71 -14.60
CA LEU A 3 -7.69 -16.32 -15.07
C LEU A 3 -8.52 -15.36 -14.18
N ASP A 4 -7.91 -14.29 -13.66
CA ASP A 4 -8.66 -13.16 -13.10
C ASP A 4 -9.37 -12.36 -14.20
N VAL A 5 -10.50 -11.74 -13.87
CA VAL A 5 -11.31 -10.89 -14.76
C VAL A 5 -10.48 -9.87 -15.55
N LEU A 6 -9.40 -9.31 -14.99
CA LEU A 6 -8.60 -8.31 -15.71
C LEU A 6 -7.89 -8.86 -16.96
N HIS A 7 -7.59 -10.16 -17.05
CA HIS A 7 -7.00 -10.76 -18.26
C HIS A 7 -7.96 -10.70 -19.48
N PHE A 8 -9.26 -10.58 -19.22
CA PHE A 8 -10.29 -10.48 -20.25
C PHE A 8 -10.43 -9.06 -20.82
N ILE A 9 -9.82 -8.05 -20.20
CA ILE A 9 -10.07 -6.64 -20.51
C ILE A 9 -8.82 -6.02 -21.15
N ASP A 10 -8.81 -5.91 -22.48
CA ASP A 10 -7.69 -5.40 -23.27
C ASP A 10 -7.19 -4.03 -22.77
N ASN A 11 -8.12 -3.10 -22.45
CA ASN A 11 -7.78 -1.77 -21.93
C ASN A 11 -7.30 -1.74 -20.46
N LYS A 12 -7.07 -2.92 -19.86
CA LYS A 12 -6.42 -3.14 -18.54
C LYS A 12 -5.15 -3.98 -18.64
N GLY A 13 -4.64 -4.22 -19.85
CA GLY A 13 -3.48 -5.09 -20.08
C GLY A 13 -3.82 -6.59 -20.10
N GLY A 14 -5.11 -6.92 -20.25
CA GLY A 14 -5.54 -8.26 -20.65
C GLY A 14 -5.35 -8.50 -22.15
N ASN A 15 -5.70 -9.71 -22.59
CA ASN A 15 -5.72 -10.10 -24.00
C ASN A 15 -6.92 -11.01 -24.26
N ALA A 16 -8.08 -10.41 -24.51
CA ALA A 16 -9.32 -11.11 -24.74
C ALA A 16 -9.21 -12.11 -25.90
N GLU A 17 -8.51 -11.77 -26.99
CA GLU A 17 -8.43 -12.63 -28.16
C GLU A 17 -7.54 -13.86 -27.95
N GLU A 18 -6.49 -13.76 -27.14
CA GLU A 18 -5.70 -14.92 -26.69
C GLU A 18 -6.53 -15.86 -25.80
N ILE A 19 -7.43 -15.32 -24.97
CA ILE A 19 -8.39 -16.13 -24.21
C ILE A 19 -9.45 -16.74 -25.13
N ARG A 20 -9.99 -15.99 -26.11
CA ARG A 20 -10.93 -16.52 -27.11
C ARG A 20 -10.31 -17.67 -27.88
N GLU A 21 -9.07 -17.51 -28.36
CA GLU A 21 -8.31 -18.55 -29.06
C GLU A 21 -7.98 -19.75 -28.16
N SER A 22 -7.63 -19.52 -26.89
CA SER A 22 -7.44 -20.59 -25.89
C SER A 22 -8.72 -21.42 -25.70
N GLN A 23 -9.88 -20.76 -25.54
CA GLN A 23 -11.19 -21.44 -25.46
C GLN A 23 -11.52 -22.19 -26.75
N ARG A 24 -11.26 -21.58 -27.91
CA ARG A 24 -11.41 -22.16 -29.26
C ARG A 24 -10.65 -23.49 -29.37
N LYS A 25 -9.38 -23.52 -28.93
CA LYS A 25 -8.54 -24.73 -28.91
C LYS A 25 -9.05 -25.78 -27.92
N ARG A 26 -9.59 -25.39 -26.77
CA ARG A 26 -10.16 -26.32 -25.78
C ARG A 26 -11.52 -26.92 -26.19
N GLY A 27 -12.07 -26.57 -27.37
CA GLY A 27 -13.43 -26.94 -27.75
C GLY A 27 -14.51 -26.27 -26.87
N HIS A 28 -14.14 -25.25 -26.10
CA HIS A 28 -15.02 -24.59 -25.15
C HIS A 28 -15.73 -23.37 -25.77
N PRO A 29 -16.92 -22.99 -25.28
CA PRO A 29 -17.61 -21.77 -25.72
C PRO A 29 -16.70 -20.54 -25.63
N VAL A 30 -16.65 -19.78 -26.73
CA VAL A 30 -15.87 -18.54 -26.84
C VAL A 30 -16.68 -17.36 -26.31
N GLU A 31 -18.00 -17.46 -26.43
CA GLU A 31 -19.01 -16.49 -26.01
C GLU A 31 -18.87 -16.12 -24.52
N ILE A 32 -18.40 -17.04 -23.68
CA ILE A 32 -18.18 -16.79 -22.24
C ILE A 32 -17.17 -15.65 -22.02
N VAL A 33 -16.20 -15.46 -22.92
CA VAL A 33 -15.20 -14.37 -22.84
C VAL A 33 -15.90 -13.03 -23.05
N ASP A 34 -16.74 -12.93 -24.08
CA ASP A 34 -17.50 -11.72 -24.40
C ASP A 34 -18.60 -11.44 -23.36
N GLU A 35 -19.22 -12.48 -22.79
CA GLU A 35 -20.12 -12.36 -21.64
C GLU A 35 -19.39 -11.84 -20.39
N ILE A 36 -18.15 -12.27 -20.11
CA ILE A 36 -17.35 -11.76 -18.98
C ILE A 36 -16.94 -10.29 -19.22
N ILE A 37 -16.55 -9.93 -20.46
CA ILE A 37 -16.27 -8.54 -20.85
C ILE A 37 -17.53 -7.68 -20.69
N GLN A 38 -18.69 -8.17 -21.12
CA GLN A 38 -19.95 -7.48 -20.98
C GLN A 38 -20.35 -7.31 -19.51
N MET A 39 -20.17 -8.35 -18.68
CA MET A 39 -20.36 -8.26 -17.23
C MET A 39 -19.39 -7.27 -16.58
N TYR A 40 -18.14 -7.15 -17.04
CA TYR A 40 -17.23 -6.11 -16.56
C TYR A 40 -17.71 -4.71 -16.94
N ASN A 41 -18.14 -4.52 -18.19
CA ASN A 41 -18.68 -3.25 -18.66
C ASN A 41 -19.97 -2.84 -17.91
N ASP A 42 -20.86 -3.79 -17.63
CA ASP A 42 -22.07 -3.55 -16.85
C ASP A 42 -21.78 -3.34 -15.36
N TRP A 43 -20.79 -4.05 -14.79
CA TRP A 43 -20.29 -3.76 -13.44
C TRP A 43 -19.76 -2.32 -13.32
N VAL A 44 -18.99 -1.84 -14.32
CA VAL A 44 -18.53 -0.43 -14.38
C VAL A 44 -19.71 0.55 -14.49
N LYS A 45 -20.78 0.23 -15.24
CA LYS A 45 -22.01 1.05 -15.26
C LYS A 45 -22.70 1.08 -13.89
N LEU A 46 -22.87 -0.08 -13.25
CA LEU A 46 -23.51 -0.19 -11.93
C LEU A 46 -22.73 0.59 -10.84
N ASP A 47 -21.39 0.54 -10.86
CA ASP A 47 -20.55 1.38 -9.99
C ASP A 47 -20.68 2.88 -10.33
N PHE A 48 -20.68 3.25 -11.62
CA PHE A 48 -20.90 4.63 -12.04
C PHE A 48 -22.28 5.17 -11.63
N GLU A 49 -23.34 4.37 -11.72
CA GLU A 49 -24.69 4.70 -11.24
C GLU A 49 -24.71 4.90 -9.72
N ALA A 50 -24.10 4.00 -8.94
CA ALA A 50 -23.99 4.12 -7.48
C ALA A 50 -23.21 5.37 -7.05
N ASN A 51 -22.14 5.72 -7.78
CA ASN A 51 -21.36 6.94 -7.59
C ASN A 51 -22.13 8.19 -8.03
N SER A 52 -22.93 8.12 -9.10
CA SER A 52 -23.79 9.21 -9.57
C SER A 52 -24.91 9.52 -8.56
N LEU A 53 -25.58 8.50 -8.03
CA LEU A 53 -26.56 8.64 -6.94
C LEU A 53 -25.90 9.24 -5.68
N SER A 54 -24.69 8.78 -5.32
CA SER A 54 -23.90 9.35 -4.22
C SER A 54 -23.56 10.84 -4.46
N LYS A 55 -23.36 11.26 -5.70
CA LYS A 55 -23.15 12.68 -6.07
C LYS A 55 -24.45 13.50 -5.99
N GLN A 56 -25.60 12.91 -6.31
CA GLN A 56 -26.92 13.55 -6.13
C GLN A 56 -27.25 13.76 -4.65
N VAL A 57 -27.04 12.74 -3.79
CA VAL A 57 -27.15 12.85 -2.32
C VAL A 57 -26.32 14.03 -1.79
N ASN A 58 -25.06 14.14 -2.23
CA ASN A 58 -24.16 15.23 -1.85
C ASN A 58 -24.58 16.61 -2.40
N THR A 59 -25.42 16.66 -3.43
CA THR A 59 -25.95 17.91 -4.01
C THR A 59 -27.18 18.37 -3.22
N VAL A 60 -28.17 17.48 -3.03
CA VAL A 60 -29.35 17.74 -2.18
C VAL A 60 -28.93 18.10 -0.74
N GLN A 61 -27.89 17.47 -0.20
CA GLN A 61 -27.33 17.81 1.11
C GLN A 61 -26.78 19.25 1.19
N LYS A 62 -26.21 19.80 0.11
CA LYS A 62 -25.78 21.21 0.05
C LYS A 62 -26.99 22.15 -0.01
N GLU A 63 -28.03 21.80 -0.76
CA GLU A 63 -29.26 22.59 -0.85
C GLU A 63 -30.02 22.62 0.49
N ILE A 64 -30.10 21.50 1.22
CA ILE A 64 -30.61 21.45 2.60
C ILE A 64 -29.83 22.41 3.51
N SER A 65 -28.48 22.39 3.44
CA SER A 65 -27.65 23.31 4.23
C SER A 65 -27.85 24.77 3.83
N ALA A 66 -28.07 25.06 2.54
CA ALA A 66 -28.35 26.42 2.05
C ALA A 66 -29.71 26.95 2.53
N LYS A 67 -30.79 26.19 2.35
CA LYS A 67 -32.13 26.56 2.82
C LYS A 67 -32.19 26.76 4.35
N LYS A 68 -31.58 25.84 5.12
CA LYS A 68 -31.48 25.99 6.58
C LYS A 68 -30.73 27.25 7.00
N LYS A 69 -29.68 27.65 6.25
CA LYS A 69 -28.94 28.90 6.49
C LYS A 69 -29.77 30.15 6.11
N ALA A 70 -30.65 30.05 5.12
CA ALA A 70 -31.61 31.09 4.74
C ALA A 70 -32.86 31.16 5.66
N LYS A 71 -33.04 30.19 6.57
CA LYS A 71 -34.25 29.95 7.38
C LYS A 71 -35.49 29.55 6.55
N GLU A 72 -35.29 28.97 5.38
CA GLU A 72 -36.36 28.39 4.56
C GLU A 72 -36.69 26.95 4.99
N PRO A 73 -37.96 26.50 4.81
CA PRO A 73 -38.32 25.10 4.99
C PRO A 73 -37.62 24.20 3.96
N ALA A 74 -37.18 23.03 4.41
CA ALA A 74 -36.34 22.11 3.62
C ALA A 74 -36.81 20.64 3.70
N ASP A 75 -38.01 20.40 4.20
CA ASP A 75 -38.49 19.06 4.56
C ASP A 75 -38.69 18.15 3.35
N GLU A 76 -39.10 18.71 2.21
CA GLU A 76 -39.16 18.03 0.91
C GLU A 76 -37.77 17.53 0.46
N LEU A 77 -36.74 18.36 0.58
CA LEU A 77 -35.36 17.99 0.25
C LEU A 77 -34.81 16.93 1.23
N VAL A 78 -35.20 17.00 2.50
CA VAL A 78 -34.83 15.97 3.50
C VAL A 78 -35.49 14.62 3.17
N ALA A 79 -36.74 14.62 2.71
CA ALA A 79 -37.41 13.41 2.23
C ALA A 79 -36.75 12.87 0.94
N GLN A 80 -36.48 13.74 -0.04
CA GLN A 80 -35.78 13.39 -1.28
C GLN A 80 -34.40 12.80 -1.00
N LYS A 81 -33.63 13.37 -0.08
CA LYS A 81 -32.31 12.84 0.30
C LYS A 81 -32.43 11.45 0.92
N LYS A 82 -33.39 11.21 1.83
CA LYS A 82 -33.60 9.89 2.43
C LYS A 82 -33.89 8.82 1.37
N GLU A 83 -34.65 9.17 0.34
CA GLU A 83 -34.93 8.26 -0.77
C GLU A 83 -33.69 7.98 -1.63
N LEU A 84 -32.89 9.00 -1.93
CA LEU A 84 -31.59 8.82 -2.60
C LEU A 84 -30.59 8.01 -1.76
N ASP A 85 -30.56 8.20 -0.43
CA ASP A 85 -29.74 7.42 0.50
C ASP A 85 -30.11 5.91 0.43
N ASN A 86 -31.41 5.56 0.39
CA ASN A 86 -31.88 4.19 0.18
C ASN A 86 -31.41 3.61 -1.16
N GLN A 87 -31.53 4.39 -2.23
CA GLN A 87 -31.16 3.97 -3.59
C GLN A 87 -29.65 3.73 -3.72
N VAL A 88 -28.82 4.54 -3.06
CA VAL A 88 -27.36 4.31 -2.98
C VAL A 88 -27.04 2.99 -2.28
N GLU A 89 -27.69 2.66 -1.16
CA GLU A 89 -27.42 1.40 -0.45
C GLU A 89 -27.87 0.16 -1.28
N ALA A 90 -29.03 0.23 -1.92
CA ALA A 90 -29.50 -0.81 -2.83
C ALA A 90 -28.53 -1.02 -4.01
N LYS A 91 -28.12 0.07 -4.69
CA LYS A 91 -27.19 0.01 -5.82
C LYS A 91 -25.81 -0.51 -5.40
N ARG A 92 -25.28 -0.04 -4.26
CA ARG A 92 -24.02 -0.56 -3.67
C ARG A 92 -24.10 -2.04 -3.27
N LYS A 93 -25.28 -2.61 -3.04
CA LYS A 93 -25.45 -4.06 -2.86
C LYS A 93 -25.42 -4.79 -4.21
N GLU A 94 -26.23 -4.34 -5.17
CA GLU A 94 -26.30 -4.87 -6.54
C GLU A 94 -24.90 -4.98 -7.19
N THR A 95 -24.11 -3.90 -7.18
CA THR A 95 -22.76 -3.87 -7.75
C THR A 95 -21.81 -4.90 -7.12
N ARG A 96 -21.92 -5.17 -5.81
CA ARG A 96 -21.07 -6.14 -5.10
C ARG A 96 -21.47 -7.59 -5.39
N ASP A 97 -22.77 -7.88 -5.36
CA ASP A 97 -23.27 -9.22 -5.69
C ASP A 97 -22.94 -9.58 -7.15
N PHE A 98 -23.01 -8.59 -8.05
CA PHE A 98 -22.64 -8.73 -9.45
C PHE A 98 -21.13 -8.92 -9.67
N GLU A 99 -20.26 -8.26 -8.89
CA GLU A 99 -18.81 -8.51 -8.94
C GLU A 99 -18.47 -9.96 -8.56
N VAL A 100 -19.12 -10.50 -7.52
CA VAL A 100 -18.94 -11.89 -7.08
C VAL A 100 -19.39 -12.87 -8.17
N LEU A 101 -20.51 -12.61 -8.83
CA LEU A 101 -21.01 -13.43 -9.94
C LEU A 101 -20.06 -13.39 -11.15
N MET A 102 -19.58 -12.20 -11.54
CA MET A 102 -18.60 -12.00 -12.61
C MET A 102 -17.30 -12.76 -12.34
N ARG A 103 -16.73 -12.63 -11.13
CA ARG A 103 -15.50 -13.34 -10.75
C ARG A 103 -15.69 -14.86 -10.69
N LYS A 104 -16.84 -15.35 -10.24
CA LYS A 104 -17.16 -16.78 -10.28
C LYS A 104 -17.20 -17.30 -11.73
N LYS A 105 -17.74 -16.51 -12.67
CA LYS A 105 -17.80 -16.86 -14.09
C LYS A 105 -16.41 -16.89 -14.75
N ALA A 106 -15.57 -15.88 -14.50
CA ALA A 106 -14.19 -15.85 -14.98
C ALA A 106 -13.34 -17.01 -14.43
N ALA A 107 -13.56 -17.43 -13.19
CA ALA A 107 -12.90 -18.59 -12.61
C ALA A 107 -13.31 -19.94 -13.23
N GLY A 108 -14.33 -19.98 -14.10
CA GLY A 108 -14.69 -21.15 -14.91
C GLY A 108 -14.01 -21.22 -16.28
N VAL A 109 -13.12 -20.28 -16.61
CA VAL A 109 -12.39 -20.24 -17.89
C VAL A 109 -10.99 -20.81 -17.69
N GLY A 110 -10.55 -21.61 -18.66
CA GLY A 110 -9.27 -22.32 -18.60
C GLY A 110 -8.06 -21.41 -18.78
N ASN A 111 -6.91 -21.87 -18.26
CA ASN A 111 -5.62 -21.23 -18.49
C ASN A 111 -5.27 -21.17 -20.00
N ILE A 112 -4.37 -20.29 -20.39
CA ILE A 112 -3.95 -20.13 -21.79
C ILE A 112 -3.29 -21.42 -22.29
N VAL A 113 -3.80 -21.99 -23.39
CA VAL A 113 -3.22 -23.17 -24.03
C VAL A 113 -1.82 -22.85 -24.57
N GLY A 114 -0.83 -23.63 -24.14
CA GLY A 114 0.57 -23.45 -24.48
C GLY A 114 0.88 -23.63 -25.98
N PRO A 115 1.98 -23.04 -26.48
CA PRO A 115 2.20 -22.88 -27.92
C PRO A 115 2.51 -24.17 -28.70
N LYS A 116 2.79 -25.28 -28.02
CA LYS A 116 3.08 -26.60 -28.62
C LYS A 116 1.85 -27.54 -28.68
N VAL A 117 0.85 -27.30 -27.83
CA VAL A 117 -0.23 -28.24 -27.54
C VAL A 117 -0.97 -28.65 -28.83
N PRO A 118 -1.10 -29.96 -29.12
CA PRO A 118 -1.89 -30.46 -30.23
C PRO A 118 -3.35 -30.00 -30.14
N VAL A 119 -3.90 -29.45 -31.22
CA VAL A 119 -5.29 -28.99 -31.25
C VAL A 119 -6.17 -30.07 -31.86
N SER A 120 -6.90 -30.79 -31.00
CA SER A 120 -7.98 -31.70 -31.36
C SER A 120 -9.01 -31.78 -30.24
N ASP A 121 -10.19 -32.30 -30.57
CA ASP A 121 -11.31 -32.55 -29.66
C ASP A 121 -11.24 -33.96 -29.02
N THR A 122 -10.42 -34.89 -29.52
CA THR A 122 -10.31 -36.28 -29.00
C THR A 122 -8.91 -36.66 -28.48
N GLU A 123 -8.89 -37.41 -27.38
CA GLU A 123 -7.67 -38.05 -26.82
C GLU A 123 -7.04 -39.09 -27.77
N ASP A 124 -7.77 -39.57 -28.79
CA ASP A 124 -7.20 -40.45 -29.82
C ASP A 124 -6.09 -39.76 -30.66
N ASP A 125 -6.09 -38.42 -30.70
CA ASP A 125 -5.09 -37.60 -31.41
C ASP A 125 -3.92 -37.14 -30.50
N ASN A 126 -3.81 -37.68 -29.28
CA ASN A 126 -2.70 -37.39 -28.36
C ASN A 126 -1.34 -37.75 -29.02
N ALA A 127 -0.43 -36.78 -29.10
CA ALA A 127 0.77 -36.91 -29.89
C ALA A 127 1.84 -37.72 -29.15
N VAL A 128 2.20 -38.91 -29.64
CA VAL A 128 3.33 -39.69 -29.10
C VAL A 128 4.64 -38.96 -29.40
N ILE A 129 5.24 -38.34 -28.39
CA ILE A 129 6.47 -37.55 -28.53
C ILE A 129 7.75 -38.36 -28.24
N ARG A 130 7.67 -39.39 -27.38
CA ARG A 130 8.80 -40.27 -27.00
C ARG A 130 8.30 -41.68 -26.69
N THR A 131 9.16 -42.68 -26.92
CA THR A 131 8.91 -44.10 -26.59
C THR A 131 10.16 -44.73 -25.98
N TRP A 132 10.00 -45.60 -24.99
CA TRP A 132 11.12 -46.32 -24.36
C TRP A 132 10.79 -47.78 -24.05
N HIS A 133 11.79 -48.65 -24.18
CA HIS A 133 11.77 -50.06 -23.80
C HIS A 133 13.16 -50.51 -23.28
N PRO A 134 13.23 -51.61 -22.52
CA PRO A 134 14.50 -52.25 -22.18
C PRO A 134 15.33 -52.61 -23.42
N ALA A 135 16.65 -52.53 -23.30
CA ALA A 135 17.59 -52.73 -24.41
C ALA A 135 17.68 -54.19 -24.93
N ASP A 136 17.08 -55.14 -24.20
CA ASP A 136 16.90 -56.55 -24.55
C ASP A 136 15.50 -56.86 -25.12
N GLU A 137 14.58 -55.89 -25.14
CA GLU A 137 13.32 -55.98 -25.87
C GLU A 137 13.40 -55.29 -27.25
N ALA A 138 12.62 -55.78 -28.22
CA ALA A 138 12.44 -55.13 -29.52
C ALA A 138 11.53 -53.90 -29.44
N ASP A 139 11.67 -52.98 -30.39
CA ASP A 139 10.96 -51.70 -30.46
C ASP A 139 9.43 -51.86 -30.30
N THR A 140 8.84 -52.84 -31.01
CA THR A 140 7.42 -53.21 -30.87
C THR A 140 7.17 -54.10 -29.64
N PRO A 141 6.12 -53.87 -28.84
CA PRO A 141 5.82 -54.72 -27.68
C PRO A 141 5.59 -56.19 -28.07
N PRO A 142 6.23 -57.17 -27.42
CA PRO A 142 6.12 -58.57 -27.80
C PRO A 142 4.75 -59.17 -27.44
N GLU A 143 4.12 -59.90 -28.37
CA GLU A 143 2.89 -60.65 -28.11
C GLU A 143 3.16 -61.83 -27.17
N ARG A 144 2.94 -61.63 -25.86
CA ARG A 144 3.08 -62.68 -24.84
C ARG A 144 1.73 -63.36 -24.58
N THR A 145 1.59 -64.61 -25.01
CA THR A 145 0.43 -65.47 -24.68
C THR A 145 0.50 -66.00 -23.26
N GLY A 146 -0.63 -66.09 -22.56
CA GLY A 146 -0.71 -66.68 -21.21
C GLY A 146 -0.31 -65.75 -20.06
N ILE A 147 -0.14 -64.44 -20.32
CA ILE A 147 0.00 -63.43 -19.26
C ILE A 147 -1.30 -63.35 -18.46
N MET A 148 -1.19 -63.36 -17.13
CA MET A 148 -2.31 -63.11 -16.21
C MET A 148 -2.49 -61.59 -15.97
N PRO A 149 -3.72 -61.11 -15.72
CA PRO A 149 -3.95 -59.72 -15.33
C PRO A 149 -3.40 -59.45 -13.92
N HIS A 150 -3.06 -58.19 -13.64
CA HIS A 150 -2.46 -57.77 -12.36
C HIS A 150 -3.26 -58.22 -11.12
N HIS A 151 -4.59 -58.18 -11.16
CA HIS A 151 -5.43 -58.63 -10.05
C HIS A 151 -5.33 -60.14 -9.80
N GLU A 152 -5.26 -60.98 -10.84
CA GLU A 152 -5.03 -62.43 -10.65
C GLU A 152 -3.65 -62.71 -10.07
N VAL A 153 -2.62 -61.97 -10.50
CA VAL A 153 -1.26 -62.12 -9.94
C VAL A 153 -1.26 -61.77 -8.46
N LEU A 154 -1.83 -60.63 -8.08
CA LEU A 154 -1.91 -60.19 -6.68
C LEU A 154 -2.76 -61.12 -5.80
N LEU A 155 -3.90 -61.62 -6.30
CA LEU A 155 -4.75 -62.59 -5.58
C LEU A 155 -4.04 -63.95 -5.40
N ARG A 156 -3.31 -64.43 -6.40
CA ARG A 156 -2.55 -65.70 -6.33
C ARG A 156 -1.32 -65.64 -5.42
N LEU A 157 -0.80 -64.44 -5.15
CA LEU A 157 0.29 -64.18 -4.20
C LEU A 157 -0.20 -63.91 -2.77
N ASP A 158 -1.52 -63.94 -2.50
CA ASP A 158 -2.13 -63.45 -1.25
C ASP A 158 -1.67 -62.01 -0.92
N ALA A 159 -1.47 -61.18 -1.95
CA ALA A 159 -0.93 -59.83 -1.84
C ALA A 159 -2.02 -58.74 -1.76
N MET A 160 -3.28 -59.12 -2.00
CA MET A 160 -4.43 -58.21 -2.05
C MET A 160 -5.72 -58.97 -1.75
N ASP A 161 -6.67 -58.32 -1.07
CA ASP A 161 -8.03 -58.83 -0.84
C ASP A 161 -9.08 -57.82 -1.31
N LEU A 162 -9.80 -58.17 -2.38
CA LEU A 162 -10.87 -57.36 -2.96
C LEU A 162 -12.24 -57.63 -2.30
N ASP A 163 -12.52 -58.85 -1.85
CA ASP A 163 -13.84 -59.22 -1.33
C ASP A 163 -14.08 -58.60 0.06
N ARG A 164 -13.08 -58.67 0.95
CA ARG A 164 -13.16 -58.04 2.27
C ARG A 164 -13.00 -56.52 2.16
N GLY A 165 -12.25 -56.03 1.18
CA GLY A 165 -12.18 -54.60 0.84
C GLY A 165 -13.53 -54.05 0.39
N ALA A 166 -14.17 -54.70 -0.58
CA ALA A 166 -15.48 -54.32 -1.11
C ALA A 166 -16.59 -54.40 -0.05
N LYS A 167 -16.52 -55.39 0.84
CA LYS A 167 -17.42 -55.52 2.00
C LYS A 167 -17.31 -54.34 2.99
N VAL A 168 -16.12 -53.74 3.15
CA VAL A 168 -15.86 -52.71 4.17
C VAL A 168 -16.01 -51.30 3.62
N ALA A 169 -15.50 -51.02 2.42
CA ALA A 169 -15.47 -49.68 1.83
C ALA A 169 -16.42 -49.50 0.63
N GLY A 170 -17.10 -50.55 0.18
CA GLY A 170 -17.91 -50.54 -1.05
C GLY A 170 -17.07 -50.84 -2.30
N HIS A 171 -17.68 -50.68 -3.48
CA HIS A 171 -17.02 -50.91 -4.77
C HIS A 171 -15.67 -50.15 -4.88
N ARG A 172 -14.69 -50.72 -5.59
CA ARG A 172 -13.27 -50.27 -5.61
C ARG A 172 -12.53 -50.29 -4.25
N GLY A 173 -13.12 -50.80 -3.17
CA GLY A 173 -12.43 -51.05 -1.90
C GLY A 173 -11.52 -52.30 -1.96
N TYR A 174 -10.34 -52.22 -1.35
CA TYR A 174 -9.35 -53.31 -1.28
C TYR A 174 -8.56 -53.28 0.03
N TYR A 175 -7.96 -54.41 0.41
CA TYR A 175 -6.81 -54.47 1.31
C TYR A 175 -5.57 -54.88 0.51
N LEU A 176 -4.40 -54.40 0.92
CA LEU A 176 -3.12 -55.06 0.61
C LEU A 176 -2.76 -56.00 1.76
N THR A 177 -2.09 -57.09 1.43
CA THR A 177 -1.65 -58.13 2.37
C THR A 177 -0.24 -58.58 1.99
N ASN A 178 0.51 -59.15 2.95
CA ASN A 178 1.84 -59.75 2.75
C ASN A 178 2.76 -58.89 1.83
N ASP A 179 3.39 -59.53 0.83
CA ASP A 179 4.26 -58.93 -0.20
C ASP A 179 3.65 -57.70 -0.91
N GLY A 180 2.32 -57.57 -0.97
CA GLY A 180 1.64 -56.41 -1.55
C GLY A 180 1.79 -55.14 -0.70
N ILE A 181 1.87 -55.28 0.62
CA ILE A 181 2.20 -54.17 1.54
C ILE A 181 3.67 -53.80 1.35
N ASP A 182 4.57 -54.80 1.36
CA ASP A 182 6.01 -54.58 1.25
C ASP A 182 6.40 -53.95 -0.09
N LEU A 183 5.79 -54.38 -1.20
CA LEU A 183 5.99 -53.77 -2.51
C LEU A 183 5.52 -52.31 -2.56
N ASN A 184 4.36 -51.99 -1.96
CA ASN A 184 3.87 -50.61 -1.91
C ASN A 184 4.84 -49.72 -1.09
N GLN A 185 5.23 -50.16 0.11
CA GLN A 185 6.20 -49.44 0.94
C GLN A 185 7.58 -49.30 0.28
N ALA A 186 8.03 -50.32 -0.46
CA ALA A 186 9.27 -50.27 -1.23
C ALA A 186 9.18 -49.24 -2.38
N LEU A 187 8.08 -49.22 -3.15
CA LEU A 187 7.88 -48.26 -4.25
C LEU A 187 7.78 -46.82 -3.75
N ILE A 188 7.01 -46.56 -2.67
CA ILE A 188 6.93 -45.24 -2.01
C ILE A 188 8.33 -44.79 -1.55
N SER A 189 9.07 -45.67 -0.87
CA SER A 189 10.41 -45.40 -0.36
C SER A 189 11.39 -45.10 -1.50
N TYR A 190 11.33 -45.89 -2.57
CA TYR A 190 12.19 -45.77 -3.74
C TYR A 190 11.92 -44.49 -4.53
N GLY A 191 10.66 -44.20 -4.90
CA GLY A 191 10.28 -42.97 -5.60
C GLY A 191 10.64 -41.71 -4.83
N LEU A 192 10.38 -41.68 -3.52
CA LEU A 192 10.79 -40.56 -2.68
C LEU A 192 12.32 -40.40 -2.65
N ASP A 193 13.10 -41.49 -2.54
CA ASP A 193 14.57 -41.39 -2.47
C ASP A 193 15.23 -41.09 -3.84
N PHE A 194 14.63 -41.56 -4.93
CA PHE A 194 14.96 -41.19 -6.30
C PHE A 194 14.82 -39.68 -6.52
N LEU A 195 13.69 -39.08 -6.12
CA LEU A 195 13.50 -37.63 -6.17
C LEU A 195 14.44 -36.88 -5.20
N ARG A 196 14.71 -37.41 -4.00
CA ARG A 196 15.72 -36.83 -3.09
C ARG A 196 17.10 -36.74 -3.75
N LYS A 197 17.54 -37.77 -4.47
CA LYS A 197 18.81 -37.77 -5.23
C LYS A 197 18.85 -36.70 -6.33
N LYS A 198 17.68 -36.29 -6.84
CA LYS A 198 17.49 -35.18 -7.79
C LYS A 198 17.25 -33.82 -7.12
N GLY A 199 17.51 -33.69 -5.80
CA GLY A 199 17.42 -32.44 -5.06
C GLY A 199 16.03 -32.06 -4.55
N TYR A 200 15.06 -32.98 -4.55
CA TYR A 200 13.71 -32.72 -4.05
C TYR A 200 13.63 -32.88 -2.53
N LYS A 201 12.95 -31.93 -1.87
CA LYS A 201 12.59 -31.99 -0.45
C LYS A 201 11.40 -32.93 -0.27
N LYS A 202 11.57 -34.04 0.44
CA LYS A 202 10.45 -34.93 0.83
C LYS A 202 9.44 -34.15 1.69
N ILE A 203 8.16 -34.26 1.39
CA ILE A 203 7.05 -33.65 2.15
C ILE A 203 5.87 -34.61 2.21
N GLN A 204 5.13 -34.59 3.32
CA GLN A 204 3.83 -35.23 3.47
C GLN A 204 2.83 -34.14 3.88
N PRO A 205 1.84 -33.80 3.03
CA PRO A 205 0.85 -32.79 3.36
C PRO A 205 -0.30 -33.37 4.21
N PRO A 206 -1.18 -32.52 4.78
CA PRO A 206 -2.45 -32.96 5.35
C PRO A 206 -3.33 -33.63 4.28
N PHE A 207 -3.92 -34.79 4.60
CA PHE A 207 -4.79 -35.53 3.65
C PHE A 207 -6.23 -34.98 3.55
N MET A 208 -6.51 -33.85 4.21
CA MET A 208 -7.78 -33.12 4.14
C MET A 208 -7.55 -31.61 4.16
N MET A 209 -8.43 -30.87 3.47
CA MET A 209 -8.37 -29.41 3.35
C MET A 209 -9.74 -28.79 3.64
N ASN A 210 -9.76 -27.58 4.22
CA ASN A 210 -11.00 -26.81 4.36
C ASN A 210 -11.51 -26.37 2.98
N LYS A 211 -12.84 -26.24 2.83
CA LYS A 211 -13.53 -25.82 1.59
C LYS A 211 -12.84 -24.65 0.88
N ASP A 212 -12.56 -23.57 1.60
CA ASP A 212 -12.02 -22.32 1.05
C ASP A 212 -10.58 -22.43 0.51
N TRP A 213 -9.83 -23.45 0.93
CA TRP A 213 -8.50 -23.75 0.39
C TRP A 213 -8.59 -24.73 -0.79
N MET A 214 -9.48 -25.73 -0.70
CA MET A 214 -9.77 -26.64 -1.80
C MET A 214 -10.32 -25.86 -3.02
N ALA A 215 -11.16 -24.84 -2.81
CA ALA A 215 -11.74 -24.01 -3.87
C ALA A 215 -10.75 -23.08 -4.60
N LYS A 216 -9.46 -23.08 -4.21
CA LYS A 216 -8.37 -22.38 -4.92
C LYS A 216 -7.58 -23.31 -5.86
N THR A 217 -7.72 -24.63 -5.67
CA THR A 217 -6.90 -25.68 -6.27
C THR A 217 -7.71 -26.67 -7.09
N ALA A 218 -8.93 -27.00 -6.67
CA ALA A 218 -9.91 -27.78 -7.42
C ALA A 218 -10.96 -26.89 -8.09
N GLN A 219 -11.47 -27.36 -9.22
CA GLN A 219 -12.55 -26.77 -10.01
C GLN A 219 -13.93 -27.07 -9.37
N LEU A 220 -14.98 -26.36 -9.79
CA LEU A 220 -16.31 -26.40 -9.14
C LEU A 220 -17.05 -27.73 -9.34
N ASP A 221 -16.87 -28.37 -10.48
CA ASP A 221 -17.32 -29.72 -10.85
C ASP A 221 -16.63 -30.81 -10.01
N GLN A 222 -15.31 -30.70 -9.80
CA GLN A 222 -14.51 -31.66 -9.02
C GLN A 222 -15.01 -31.80 -7.57
N PHE A 223 -15.67 -30.80 -6.99
CA PHE A 223 -16.32 -30.91 -5.67
C PHE A 223 -17.39 -32.00 -5.64
N ASP A 224 -18.24 -32.06 -6.68
CA ASP A 224 -19.37 -32.98 -6.74
C ASP A 224 -18.98 -34.32 -7.37
N GLU A 225 -18.08 -34.35 -8.36
CA GLU A 225 -17.72 -35.58 -9.09
C GLU A 225 -16.47 -36.32 -8.59
N GLU A 226 -15.47 -35.62 -8.03
CA GLU A 226 -14.17 -36.21 -7.66
C GLU A 226 -13.88 -36.23 -6.15
N LEU A 227 -14.22 -35.16 -5.42
CA LEU A 227 -13.76 -34.95 -4.04
C LEU A 227 -14.70 -35.53 -2.98
N TYR A 228 -14.16 -36.35 -2.08
CA TYR A 228 -14.90 -36.79 -0.88
C TYR A 228 -15.02 -35.66 0.15
N LYS A 229 -16.26 -35.31 0.49
CA LYS A 229 -16.59 -34.35 1.56
C LYS A 229 -16.60 -35.04 2.93
N VAL A 230 -15.92 -34.44 3.90
CA VAL A 230 -15.99 -34.80 5.32
C VAL A 230 -17.09 -33.96 5.97
N ILE A 231 -18.05 -34.62 6.61
CA ILE A 231 -19.17 -33.97 7.30
C ILE A 231 -18.87 -33.96 8.80
N ALA A 232 -18.62 -32.77 9.36
CA ALA A 232 -18.32 -32.56 10.77
C ALA A 232 -18.82 -31.17 11.21
N ASP A 233 -20.04 -31.12 11.77
CA ASP A 233 -20.74 -29.92 12.24
C ASP A 233 -20.65 -28.74 11.24
N ASP A 234 -20.29 -27.54 11.70
CA ASP A 234 -20.27 -26.31 10.90
C ASP A 234 -19.11 -26.20 9.89
N ASP A 235 -18.16 -27.15 9.89
CA ASP A 235 -16.79 -26.94 9.39
C ASP A 235 -16.48 -27.82 8.15
N GLU A 236 -16.89 -27.40 6.95
CA GLU A 236 -16.74 -28.19 5.72
C GLU A 236 -15.28 -28.46 5.31
N LYS A 237 -14.91 -29.75 5.24
CA LYS A 237 -13.60 -30.25 4.79
C LYS A 237 -13.74 -31.28 3.68
N TYR A 238 -12.69 -31.46 2.89
CA TYR A 238 -12.63 -32.39 1.76
C TYR A 238 -11.33 -33.18 1.82
N LEU A 239 -11.37 -34.47 1.50
CA LEU A 239 -10.16 -35.29 1.33
C LEU A 239 -9.45 -34.89 0.03
N ILE A 240 -8.13 -35.03 -0.01
CA ILE A 240 -7.32 -34.64 -1.17
C ILE A 240 -7.37 -35.71 -2.28
N ALA A 241 -7.58 -35.29 -3.53
CA ALA A 241 -7.47 -36.16 -4.72
C ALA A 241 -6.02 -36.35 -5.19
N THR A 242 -5.09 -35.55 -4.64
CA THR A 242 -3.64 -35.63 -4.82
C THR A 242 -2.91 -34.68 -3.85
N SER A 243 -1.66 -34.99 -3.48
CA SER A 243 -0.75 -34.08 -2.79
C SER A 243 -0.47 -32.75 -3.52
N GLU A 244 -0.72 -32.64 -4.83
CA GLU A 244 -0.69 -31.36 -5.56
C GLU A 244 -1.59 -30.29 -4.90
N GLN A 245 -2.80 -30.66 -4.48
CA GLN A 245 -3.79 -29.74 -3.92
C GLN A 245 -3.26 -29.03 -2.66
N PRO A 246 -2.81 -29.73 -1.59
CA PRO A 246 -2.25 -29.06 -0.42
C PRO A 246 -0.82 -28.52 -0.64
N ILE A 247 -0.03 -29.01 -1.59
CA ILE A 247 1.32 -28.49 -1.86
C ILE A 247 1.26 -27.18 -2.67
N SER A 248 0.34 -27.05 -3.63
CA SER A 248 0.13 -25.80 -4.38
C SER A 248 -0.34 -24.64 -3.49
N VAL A 249 -1.05 -24.92 -2.39
CA VAL A 249 -1.36 -23.92 -1.34
C VAL A 249 -0.37 -23.91 -0.17
N PHE A 250 0.65 -24.76 -0.14
CA PHE A 250 1.63 -24.79 0.98
C PHE A 250 2.38 -23.47 1.13
N HIS A 251 2.66 -22.80 0.02
CA HIS A 251 3.25 -21.44 -0.02
C HIS A 251 2.19 -20.33 -0.19
N SER A 252 0.92 -20.58 0.19
CA SER A 252 -0.09 -19.51 0.22
C SER A 252 0.29 -18.45 1.24
N ASP A 253 0.12 -17.19 0.85
CA ASP A 253 0.43 -16.01 1.67
C ASP A 253 1.94 -15.88 2.05
N GLU A 254 2.80 -16.81 1.59
CA GLU A 254 4.25 -16.80 1.78
C GLU A 254 5.01 -16.02 0.68
N TRP A 255 6.34 -16.01 0.77
CA TRP A 255 7.23 -15.42 -0.23
C TRP A 255 8.41 -16.31 -0.59
N LEU A 256 8.63 -16.42 -1.90
CA LEU A 256 9.71 -17.19 -2.48
C LEU A 256 10.65 -16.25 -3.24
N GLU A 257 11.89 -16.19 -2.78
CA GLU A 257 12.98 -15.43 -3.35
C GLU A 257 13.52 -16.13 -4.62
N LYS A 258 13.91 -15.41 -5.69
CA LYS A 258 14.51 -16.01 -6.92
C LYS A 258 15.78 -16.86 -6.63
N THR A 259 16.37 -16.72 -5.44
CA THR A 259 17.48 -17.54 -4.91
C THR A 259 17.05 -18.81 -4.15
N GLN A 260 15.77 -18.94 -3.78
CA GLN A 260 15.18 -20.18 -3.28
C GLN A 260 14.60 -21.03 -4.43
N LEU A 261 14.25 -20.40 -5.56
CA LEU A 261 13.72 -21.07 -6.74
C LEU A 261 14.83 -21.79 -7.55
N PRO A 262 14.53 -22.95 -8.17
CA PRO A 262 13.33 -23.76 -7.98
C PRO A 262 13.27 -24.50 -6.64
N ILE A 263 12.13 -24.37 -5.96
CA ILE A 263 11.79 -25.19 -4.79
C ILE A 263 11.13 -26.47 -5.29
N ARG A 264 11.77 -27.62 -5.06
CA ARG A 264 11.32 -28.93 -5.53
C ARG A 264 10.80 -29.78 -4.37
N TYR A 265 9.57 -30.28 -4.48
CA TYR A 265 8.90 -31.11 -3.48
C TYR A 265 8.62 -32.52 -3.99
N ALA A 266 9.01 -33.53 -3.20
CA ALA A 266 8.64 -34.93 -3.38
C ALA A 266 7.50 -35.25 -2.41
N GLY A 267 6.25 -35.12 -2.89
CA GLY A 267 5.04 -35.09 -2.07
C GLY A 267 4.33 -36.43 -1.95
N TYR A 268 4.52 -37.13 -0.82
CA TYR A 268 3.82 -38.40 -0.56
C TYR A 268 2.45 -38.18 0.09
N SER A 269 1.41 -38.79 -0.47
CA SER A 269 0.10 -38.89 0.19
C SER A 269 -0.72 -40.10 -0.28
N THR A 270 -1.58 -40.58 0.61
CA THR A 270 -2.79 -41.30 0.18
C THR A 270 -3.76 -40.29 -0.44
N CYS A 271 -4.28 -40.62 -1.62
CA CYS A 271 -5.13 -39.81 -2.48
C CYS A 271 -6.52 -40.44 -2.52
N PHE A 272 -7.58 -39.62 -2.51
CA PHE A 272 -8.97 -40.07 -2.41
C PHE A 272 -9.82 -39.51 -3.56
N ARG A 273 -10.45 -40.39 -4.35
CA ARG A 273 -11.25 -40.00 -5.53
C ARG A 273 -12.58 -40.74 -5.60
N LYS A 274 -13.68 -40.00 -5.75
CA LYS A 274 -15.03 -40.53 -5.96
C LYS A 274 -15.17 -41.36 -7.25
N GLU A 275 -14.35 -41.09 -8.27
CA GLU A 275 -14.34 -41.80 -9.56
C GLU A 275 -15.74 -41.87 -10.23
N ALA A 276 -16.61 -40.86 -10.01
CA ALA A 276 -18.04 -40.95 -10.29
C ALA A 276 -18.39 -41.19 -11.78
N GLY A 277 -17.66 -40.57 -12.70
CA GLY A 277 -17.80 -40.77 -14.15
C GLY A 277 -17.23 -42.10 -14.68
N SER A 278 -16.56 -42.91 -13.86
CA SER A 278 -15.81 -44.10 -14.31
C SER A 278 -16.61 -45.40 -14.42
N ALA A 279 -17.94 -45.36 -14.28
CA ALA A 279 -18.79 -46.54 -14.18
C ALA A 279 -18.58 -47.51 -15.37
N GLY A 280 -18.12 -48.73 -15.09
CA GLY A 280 -17.81 -49.75 -16.11
C GLY A 280 -16.34 -49.81 -16.58
N ARG A 281 -15.55 -48.74 -16.43
CA ARG A 281 -14.11 -48.74 -16.77
C ARG A 281 -13.26 -49.27 -15.61
N ASP A 282 -12.25 -50.07 -15.96
CA ASP A 282 -11.16 -50.53 -15.08
C ASP A 282 -11.62 -51.02 -13.70
N MET A 283 -12.60 -51.94 -13.67
CA MET A 283 -13.27 -52.34 -12.42
C MET A 283 -12.54 -53.42 -11.59
N TRP A 284 -11.49 -54.07 -12.12
CA TRP A 284 -10.87 -55.25 -11.50
C TRP A 284 -9.42 -54.99 -11.07
N GLY A 285 -9.17 -55.08 -9.77
CA GLY A 285 -7.87 -54.79 -9.16
C GLY A 285 -7.69 -53.32 -8.79
N ILE A 286 -6.43 -52.94 -8.56
CA ILE A 286 -6.02 -51.63 -8.02
C ILE A 286 -5.59 -50.63 -9.09
N PHE A 287 -6.01 -50.79 -10.34
CA PHE A 287 -5.69 -49.84 -11.41
C PHE A 287 -6.46 -48.51 -11.28
N ARG A 288 -7.74 -48.57 -10.88
CA ARG A 288 -8.60 -47.40 -10.66
C ARG A 288 -9.41 -47.60 -9.38
N VAL A 289 -9.07 -46.86 -8.32
CA VAL A 289 -9.56 -47.11 -6.95
C VAL A 289 -9.85 -45.82 -6.19
N HIS A 290 -10.74 -45.90 -5.20
CA HIS A 290 -11.16 -44.73 -4.41
C HIS A 290 -10.08 -44.20 -3.46
N GLN A 291 -9.08 -45.03 -3.15
CA GLN A 291 -7.92 -44.71 -2.32
C GLN A 291 -6.67 -45.27 -3.03
N PHE A 292 -5.59 -44.50 -3.11
CA PHE A 292 -4.29 -44.98 -3.59
C PHE A 292 -3.14 -44.10 -3.09
N GLU A 293 -1.92 -44.62 -3.03
CA GLU A 293 -0.73 -43.84 -2.68
C GLU A 293 -0.09 -43.21 -3.93
N LYS A 294 0.31 -41.93 -3.84
CA LYS A 294 1.12 -41.26 -4.87
C LYS A 294 2.35 -40.60 -4.27
N VAL A 295 3.46 -40.63 -5.00
CA VAL A 295 4.66 -39.81 -4.77
C VAL A 295 4.71 -38.73 -5.85
N GLU A 296 4.49 -37.49 -5.46
CA GLU A 296 4.31 -36.37 -6.39
C GLU A 296 5.59 -35.59 -6.65
N GLN A 297 5.79 -35.14 -7.89
CA GLN A 297 6.70 -34.04 -8.20
C GLN A 297 5.94 -32.72 -8.23
N PHE A 298 6.24 -31.80 -7.32
CA PHE A 298 5.73 -30.42 -7.39
C PHE A 298 6.91 -29.45 -7.34
N ILE A 299 6.93 -28.45 -8.23
CA ILE A 299 8.00 -27.45 -8.27
C ILE A 299 7.38 -26.06 -8.31
N VAL A 300 7.91 -25.15 -7.49
CA VAL A 300 7.75 -23.71 -7.70
C VAL A 300 9.03 -23.19 -8.32
N GLU A 301 8.91 -22.52 -9.47
CA GLU A 301 10.00 -22.16 -10.38
C GLU A 301 9.85 -20.72 -10.86
N ASP A 302 10.92 -20.13 -11.37
CA ASP A 302 10.86 -18.88 -12.11
C ASP A 302 10.02 -19.03 -13.40
N PRO A 303 9.02 -18.17 -13.67
CA PRO A 303 8.19 -18.28 -14.87
C PRO A 303 8.99 -18.32 -16.19
N GLU A 304 10.15 -17.65 -16.26
CA GLU A 304 11.10 -17.70 -17.39
C GLU A 304 11.57 -19.14 -17.69
N LYS A 305 11.66 -19.99 -16.68
CA LYS A 305 12.17 -21.38 -16.73
C LYS A 305 11.09 -22.44 -16.68
N SER A 306 9.83 -22.07 -16.43
CA SER A 306 8.72 -23.01 -16.22
C SER A 306 8.62 -24.09 -17.30
N TRP A 307 8.89 -23.76 -18.56
CA TRP A 307 8.93 -24.70 -19.69
C TRP A 307 10.12 -25.66 -19.70
N GLU A 308 11.32 -25.21 -19.31
CA GLU A 308 12.51 -26.08 -19.13
C GLU A 308 12.29 -27.05 -17.95
N THR A 309 11.64 -26.55 -16.91
CA THR A 309 11.35 -27.32 -15.70
C THR A 309 10.20 -28.33 -15.92
N LEU A 310 9.25 -28.07 -16.82
CA LEU A 310 8.28 -29.08 -17.29
C LEU A 310 9.00 -30.28 -17.96
N GLU A 311 9.89 -30.03 -18.93
CA GLU A 311 10.70 -31.08 -19.57
C GLU A 311 11.56 -31.83 -18.55
N THR A 312 12.07 -31.12 -17.54
CA THR A 312 12.83 -31.73 -16.43
C THR A 312 11.96 -32.65 -15.56
N MET A 313 10.71 -32.26 -15.26
CA MET A 313 9.79 -33.06 -14.44
C MET A 313 9.36 -34.35 -15.15
N ILE A 314 8.95 -34.27 -16.42
CA ILE A 314 8.59 -35.48 -17.19
C ILE A 314 9.81 -36.40 -17.36
N LYS A 315 11.01 -35.85 -17.60
CA LYS A 315 12.25 -36.63 -17.70
C LYS A 315 12.59 -37.38 -16.41
N ASN A 316 12.30 -36.81 -15.23
CA ASN A 316 12.48 -37.53 -13.97
C ASN A 316 11.52 -38.73 -13.86
N SER A 317 10.29 -38.61 -14.36
CA SER A 317 9.36 -39.75 -14.45
C SER A 317 9.87 -40.79 -15.45
N GLU A 318 10.31 -40.36 -16.63
CA GLU A 318 10.93 -41.23 -17.65
C GLU A 318 12.10 -42.05 -17.10
N GLU A 319 13.03 -41.42 -16.39
CA GLU A 319 14.17 -42.08 -15.74
C GLU A 319 13.75 -43.02 -14.59
N PHE A 320 12.62 -42.76 -13.92
CA PHE A 320 12.08 -43.64 -12.88
C PHE A 320 11.47 -44.92 -13.46
N TYR A 321 10.69 -44.83 -14.54
CA TYR A 321 10.16 -46.04 -15.20
C TYR A 321 11.25 -46.83 -15.94
N GLN A 322 12.28 -46.13 -16.46
CA GLN A 322 13.50 -46.77 -16.97
C GLN A 322 14.19 -47.62 -15.89
N SER A 323 14.35 -47.10 -14.67
CA SER A 323 15.03 -47.82 -13.58
C SER A 323 14.24 -49.02 -13.04
N LEU A 324 12.94 -49.08 -13.29
CA LEU A 324 12.07 -50.23 -13.03
C LEU A 324 12.01 -51.23 -14.20
N GLY A 325 12.65 -50.95 -15.34
CA GLY A 325 12.59 -51.79 -16.55
C GLY A 325 11.24 -51.76 -17.26
N LEU A 326 10.41 -50.74 -17.01
CA LEU A 326 9.04 -50.67 -17.52
C LEU A 326 8.97 -49.88 -18.83
N ARG A 327 8.59 -50.57 -19.92
CA ARG A 327 8.30 -49.98 -21.24
C ARG A 327 7.18 -48.93 -21.13
N TYR A 328 7.38 -47.76 -21.75
CA TYR A 328 6.39 -46.68 -21.81
C TYR A 328 6.43 -45.89 -23.13
N GLN A 329 5.42 -45.05 -23.30
CA GLN A 329 5.44 -43.90 -24.20
C GLN A 329 5.14 -42.62 -23.42
N VAL A 330 5.58 -41.47 -23.94
CA VAL A 330 5.18 -40.14 -23.46
C VAL A 330 4.35 -39.50 -24.55
N VAL A 331 3.17 -39.00 -24.18
CA VAL A 331 2.24 -38.31 -25.06
C VAL A 331 2.08 -36.85 -24.65
N GLU A 332 2.01 -35.96 -25.64
CA GLU A 332 1.54 -34.57 -25.45
C GLU A 332 0.03 -34.54 -25.65
N ILE A 333 -0.67 -34.02 -24.65
CA ILE A 333 -2.12 -34.17 -24.56
C ILE A 333 -2.85 -33.04 -25.28
N VAL A 334 -3.88 -33.41 -26.04
CA VAL A 334 -4.67 -32.48 -26.86
C VAL A 334 -5.34 -31.39 -26.03
N SER A 335 -5.57 -30.24 -26.65
CA SER A 335 -6.11 -29.04 -25.98
C SER A 335 -7.48 -29.23 -25.34
N SER A 336 -8.36 -30.08 -25.86
CA SER A 336 -9.66 -30.39 -25.22
C SER A 336 -9.53 -31.21 -23.93
N ALA A 337 -8.48 -32.04 -23.81
CA ALA A 337 -8.22 -32.91 -22.66
C ALA A 337 -7.32 -32.24 -21.59
N LEU A 338 -6.99 -30.96 -21.76
CA LEU A 338 -6.35 -30.15 -20.72
C LEU A 338 -7.38 -29.68 -19.69
N ASN A 339 -7.14 -29.97 -18.41
CA ASN A 339 -7.90 -29.36 -17.31
C ASN A 339 -7.75 -27.83 -17.30
N LEU A 340 -8.62 -27.11 -16.56
CA LEU A 340 -8.62 -25.64 -16.57
C LEU A 340 -7.36 -24.99 -15.97
N ALA A 341 -6.53 -25.72 -15.22
CA ALA A 341 -5.31 -25.20 -14.61
C ALA A 341 -4.07 -25.31 -15.53
N ALA A 342 -3.94 -26.44 -16.24
CA ALA A 342 -2.79 -26.73 -17.08
C ALA A 342 -2.78 -25.86 -18.35
N ALA A 343 -1.66 -25.19 -18.60
CA ALA A 343 -1.37 -24.58 -19.90
C ALA A 343 -0.92 -25.63 -20.93
N MET A 344 -0.24 -26.69 -20.47
CA MET A 344 0.31 -27.78 -21.27
C MET A 344 0.48 -29.00 -20.36
N LYS A 345 0.26 -30.21 -20.89
CA LYS A 345 0.31 -31.47 -20.13
C LYS A 345 1.00 -32.58 -20.94
N TYR A 346 1.93 -33.28 -20.30
CA TYR A 346 2.51 -34.53 -20.78
C TYR A 346 2.06 -35.68 -19.89
N ASP A 347 1.59 -36.78 -20.48
CA ASP A 347 1.30 -38.01 -19.76
C ASP A 347 2.32 -39.11 -20.15
N LEU A 348 2.80 -39.86 -19.15
CA LEU A 348 3.63 -41.04 -19.34
C LEU A 348 2.74 -42.27 -19.18
N GLU A 349 2.65 -43.05 -20.26
CA GLU A 349 1.84 -44.24 -20.33
C GLU A 349 2.71 -45.50 -20.37
N ALA A 350 2.54 -46.42 -19.42
CA ALA A 350 3.27 -47.69 -19.42
C ALA A 350 2.52 -48.78 -20.21
N TRP A 351 3.26 -49.74 -20.77
CA TRP A 351 2.67 -50.87 -21.50
C TRP A 351 2.10 -51.92 -20.54
N PHE A 352 0.81 -52.25 -20.65
CA PHE A 352 0.15 -53.29 -19.87
C PHE A 352 -0.02 -54.58 -20.70
N PRO A 353 0.81 -55.64 -20.51
CA PRO A 353 0.86 -56.75 -21.47
C PRO A 353 -0.42 -57.59 -21.57
N PHE A 354 -1.21 -57.66 -20.49
CA PHE A 354 -2.53 -58.30 -20.53
C PHE A 354 -3.55 -57.49 -21.34
N GLN A 355 -3.55 -56.17 -21.17
CA GLN A 355 -4.49 -55.25 -21.85
C GLN A 355 -4.08 -54.96 -23.30
N ARG A 356 -2.83 -55.25 -23.68
CA ARG A 356 -2.24 -54.99 -25.01
C ARG A 356 -2.32 -53.52 -25.43
N GLY A 357 -2.15 -52.62 -24.47
CA GLY A 357 -2.17 -51.17 -24.69
C GLY A 357 -1.26 -50.44 -23.72
N TYR A 358 -0.92 -49.21 -24.07
CA TYR A 358 -0.36 -48.24 -23.16
C TYR A 358 -1.47 -47.66 -22.24
N LYS A 359 -1.10 -47.26 -21.02
CA LYS A 359 -1.99 -46.64 -20.03
C LYS A 359 -1.24 -45.63 -19.16
N GLU A 360 -1.85 -44.45 -18.96
CA GLU A 360 -1.40 -43.42 -18.02
C GLU A 360 -0.94 -44.03 -16.68
N LEU A 361 0.27 -43.67 -16.24
CA LEU A 361 0.76 -43.84 -14.87
C LEU A 361 1.28 -42.54 -14.24
N VAL A 362 1.60 -41.52 -15.04
CA VAL A 362 1.98 -40.18 -14.57
C VAL A 362 1.41 -39.13 -15.50
N SER A 363 0.92 -38.03 -14.93
CA SER A 363 0.60 -36.79 -15.65
C SER A 363 1.47 -35.64 -15.12
N CYS A 364 1.87 -34.71 -15.99
CA CYS A 364 2.82 -33.64 -15.68
C CYS A 364 2.42 -32.33 -16.39
N SER A 365 2.22 -31.23 -15.65
CA SER A 365 1.64 -29.96 -16.16
C SER A 365 2.47 -28.71 -15.81
N ASN A 366 2.29 -27.63 -16.59
CA ASN A 366 2.76 -26.26 -16.25
C ASN A 366 1.57 -25.29 -16.04
N CYS A 367 1.67 -24.37 -15.06
CA CYS A 367 0.52 -23.65 -14.49
C CYS A 367 0.66 -22.11 -14.31
N THR A 368 1.81 -21.47 -14.63
CA THR A 368 1.99 -19.98 -14.70
C THR A 368 1.70 -19.14 -13.40
N ASP A 369 1.72 -17.79 -13.44
CA ASP A 369 2.05 -16.92 -12.27
C ASP A 369 1.26 -15.57 -12.06
N TYR A 370 1.56 -14.80 -10.97
CA TYR A 370 0.95 -13.48 -10.62
C TYR A 370 1.78 -12.65 -9.56
N ARG A 371 1.89 -11.29 -9.61
CA ARG A 371 2.88 -10.44 -8.84
C ARG A 371 2.43 -8.97 -8.37
N ILE A 372 3.29 -8.10 -7.73
CA ILE A 372 3.22 -6.59 -7.33
C ILE A 372 4.32 -6.16 -6.24
N ILE A 373 4.61 -4.86 -5.86
CA ILE A 373 5.07 -4.23 -4.50
C ILE A 373 4.38 -2.83 -4.16
N GLY A 374 4.68 -1.90 -3.18
CA GLY A 374 5.91 -1.38 -2.45
C GLY A 374 5.70 -0.59 -1.12
N MET A 375 6.81 -0.21 -0.43
CA MET A 375 6.86 0.15 1.04
C MET A 375 7.76 1.36 1.46
N GLY A 376 7.80 1.64 2.78
CA GLY A 376 8.50 2.76 3.46
C GLY A 376 7.79 3.12 4.78
N ALA A 377 8.07 4.26 5.44
CA ALA A 377 7.17 4.76 6.51
C ALA A 377 5.86 5.31 5.93
N MET A 378 5.97 6.10 4.86
CA MET A 378 4.83 6.46 3.99
C MET A 378 4.30 5.23 3.26
N GLY A 379 5.17 4.36 2.72
CA GLY A 379 4.73 3.11 2.10
C GLY A 379 3.93 2.20 3.04
N LYS A 380 4.24 2.14 4.34
CA LYS A 380 3.43 1.45 5.36
C LYS A 380 2.03 2.07 5.52
N MET A 381 1.90 3.39 5.42
CA MET A 381 0.59 4.07 5.34
C MET A 381 -0.13 3.74 4.02
N TYR A 382 0.55 3.84 2.88
CA TYR A 382 -0.02 3.54 1.56
C TYR A 382 -0.51 2.09 1.48
N ALA A 383 0.33 1.11 1.84
CA ALA A 383 -0.03 -0.30 1.88
C ALA A 383 -1.19 -0.58 2.85
N LYS A 384 -1.24 0.09 4.01
CA LYS A 384 -2.38 0.02 4.94
C LYS A 384 -3.68 0.56 4.34
N LEU A 385 -3.61 1.69 3.62
CA LEU A 385 -4.77 2.31 2.99
C LEU A 385 -5.28 1.47 1.82
N PHE A 386 -4.40 1.01 0.94
CA PHE A 386 -4.74 0.06 -0.12
C PHE A 386 -5.31 -1.25 0.46
N ALA A 387 -4.74 -1.76 1.56
CA ALA A 387 -5.21 -3.01 2.17
C ALA A 387 -6.60 -2.87 2.76
N LYS A 388 -6.87 -1.75 3.43
CA LYS A 388 -8.21 -1.38 3.93
C LYS A 388 -9.22 -1.16 2.79
N ALA A 389 -8.75 -0.68 1.64
CA ALA A 389 -9.56 -0.49 0.43
C ALA A 389 -9.84 -1.79 -0.35
N GLY A 390 -9.29 -2.93 0.08
CA GLY A 390 -9.57 -4.24 -0.52
C GLY A 390 -8.68 -4.61 -1.71
N TRP A 391 -7.62 -3.86 -2.01
CA TRP A 391 -6.63 -4.26 -3.01
C TRP A 391 -5.98 -5.59 -2.55
N LYS A 392 -6.15 -6.65 -3.34
CA LYS A 392 -5.89 -8.03 -2.89
C LYS A 392 -4.42 -8.42 -2.83
N LYS A 393 -3.58 -7.68 -3.55
CA LYS A 393 -2.17 -7.99 -3.79
C LYS A 393 -1.37 -6.69 -3.69
N ILE A 394 -0.94 -6.38 -2.48
CA ILE A 394 -0.13 -5.19 -2.16
C ILE A 394 1.17 -5.71 -1.58
N HIS A 395 2.06 -6.18 -2.45
CA HIS A 395 3.31 -6.70 -1.94
C HIS A 395 4.20 -5.52 -1.50
N VAL A 396 5.29 -5.76 -0.79
CA VAL A 396 6.10 -4.70 -0.16
C VAL A 396 7.56 -5.15 0.01
N CYS A 397 8.55 -4.25 -0.05
CA CYS A 397 9.92 -4.52 0.42
C CYS A 397 10.56 -3.28 1.05
N ASP A 398 11.64 -3.50 1.79
CA ASP A 398 12.54 -2.49 2.34
C ASP A 398 13.97 -2.95 1.98
N ARG A 399 15.01 -2.35 2.55
CA ARG A 399 16.40 -2.81 2.38
C ARG A 399 16.57 -4.25 2.93
N PRO A 400 17.52 -5.06 2.42
CA PRO A 400 17.66 -6.47 2.81
C PRO A 400 17.77 -6.71 4.33
N GLU A 401 18.51 -5.84 5.03
CA GLU A 401 18.68 -5.88 6.50
C GLU A 401 17.40 -5.60 7.29
N ASN A 402 16.39 -5.01 6.65
CA ASN A 402 15.07 -4.73 7.24
C ASN A 402 14.02 -5.81 6.87
N SER A 403 14.36 -6.81 6.04
CA SER A 403 13.39 -7.76 5.48
C SER A 403 12.64 -8.58 6.53
N GLU A 404 13.33 -9.11 7.54
CA GLU A 404 12.71 -9.84 8.65
C GLU A 404 11.84 -8.94 9.53
N VAL A 405 12.32 -7.73 9.86
CA VAL A 405 11.57 -6.72 10.63
C VAL A 405 10.31 -6.27 9.87
N LEU A 406 10.36 -6.22 8.53
CA LEU A 406 9.20 -5.91 7.70
C LEU A 406 8.21 -7.08 7.64
N ARG A 407 8.70 -8.32 7.53
CA ARG A 407 7.88 -9.55 7.64
C ARG A 407 7.15 -9.58 8.99
N GLU A 408 7.85 -9.36 10.11
CA GLU A 408 7.23 -9.25 11.44
C GLU A 408 6.24 -8.09 11.52
N TYR A 409 6.56 -6.92 10.96
CA TYR A 409 5.65 -5.77 10.95
C TYR A 409 4.32 -6.07 10.25
N CYS A 410 4.35 -6.74 9.09
CA CYS A 410 3.18 -7.13 8.32
C CYS A 410 2.37 -8.27 8.94
N LEU A 411 3.04 -9.23 9.61
CA LEU A 411 2.39 -10.27 10.41
C LEU A 411 1.81 -9.74 11.72
N SER A 412 2.32 -8.61 12.23
CA SER A 412 1.82 -8.00 13.46
C SER A 412 0.54 -7.18 13.22
N SER A 413 -0.42 -7.30 14.15
CA SER A 413 -1.69 -6.57 14.13
C SER A 413 -1.57 -5.03 14.24
N LYS A 414 -0.35 -4.49 14.35
CA LYS A 414 -0.01 -3.05 14.30
C LYS A 414 -0.47 -2.39 12.99
N LEU A 415 -0.52 -3.16 11.90
CA LEU A 415 -0.97 -2.69 10.59
C LEU A 415 -2.51 -2.45 10.58
N GLY A 416 -3.27 -3.07 11.49
CA GLY A 416 -4.66 -2.72 11.87
C GLY A 416 -5.77 -3.53 11.18
N PRO A 417 -6.94 -3.73 11.81
CA PRO A 417 -7.99 -4.61 11.28
C PRO A 417 -8.60 -4.06 9.98
N SER A 418 -8.96 -4.98 9.07
CA SER A 418 -9.85 -4.65 7.96
C SER A 418 -11.25 -4.32 8.47
N VAL A 419 -12.06 -3.62 7.66
CA VAL A 419 -13.40 -3.16 8.08
C VAL A 419 -14.33 -4.33 8.44
N ALA A 420 -14.11 -5.52 7.87
CA ALA A 420 -14.88 -6.73 8.20
C ALA A 420 -14.62 -7.27 9.62
N ALA A 421 -13.43 -7.06 10.20
CA ALA A 421 -13.09 -7.53 11.55
C ALA A 421 -13.71 -6.68 12.67
N ALA A 422 -14.04 -5.42 12.40
CA ALA A 422 -14.65 -4.52 13.38
C ALA A 422 -16.09 -4.94 13.77
N ALA A 423 -16.79 -5.69 12.91
CA ALA A 423 -18.19 -6.07 13.11
C ALA A 423 -18.38 -7.39 13.90
N THR A 424 -17.33 -8.18 14.10
CA THR A 424 -17.46 -9.59 14.57
C THR A 424 -16.75 -9.90 15.89
N GLY A 425 -16.05 -8.93 16.50
CA GLY A 425 -15.44 -9.04 17.84
C GLY A 425 -14.28 -10.04 17.98
N LYS A 426 -13.98 -10.85 16.96
CA LYS A 426 -12.87 -11.82 16.96
C LYS A 426 -11.53 -11.11 16.73
N LYS A 427 -10.58 -11.29 17.66
CA LYS A 427 -9.18 -10.85 17.51
C LYS A 427 -8.44 -11.74 16.50
N SER A 428 -8.65 -11.50 15.20
CA SER A 428 -7.77 -12.03 14.14
C SER A 428 -6.51 -11.17 14.03
N SER A 429 -5.35 -11.79 13.80
CA SER A 429 -4.03 -11.14 13.93
C SER A 429 -3.39 -10.66 12.64
N ASN A 430 -3.80 -11.16 11.47
CA ASN A 430 -3.08 -10.99 10.21
C ASN A 430 -3.83 -10.06 9.23
N ILE A 431 -3.09 -9.38 8.35
CA ILE A 431 -3.65 -8.70 7.17
C ILE A 431 -3.31 -9.53 5.91
N PRO A 432 -4.31 -10.16 5.25
CA PRO A 432 -4.07 -11.21 4.25
C PRO A 432 -3.75 -10.70 2.83
N ASN A 433 -3.47 -9.41 2.66
CA ASN A 433 -3.23 -8.78 1.35
C ASN A 433 -1.99 -7.88 1.28
N VAL A 434 -1.17 -7.82 2.35
CA VAL A 434 0.13 -7.14 2.36
C VAL A 434 1.24 -8.17 2.49
N GLN A 435 2.13 -8.25 1.50
CA GLN A 435 2.95 -9.45 1.27
C GLN A 435 4.44 -9.03 1.07
N VAL A 436 5.39 -9.47 1.92
CA VAL A 436 6.79 -8.98 1.87
C VAL A 436 7.74 -9.71 0.89
N MET A 437 7.96 -9.10 -0.28
CA MET A 437 8.88 -9.48 -1.35
C MET A 437 10.38 -9.34 -0.99
N LYS A 438 11.26 -9.92 -1.83
CA LYS A 438 12.72 -9.93 -1.66
C LYS A 438 13.40 -8.56 -1.80
N ASP A 439 13.27 -7.98 -2.99
CA ASP A 439 14.05 -6.84 -3.47
C ASP A 439 13.21 -6.01 -4.47
N GLY A 440 13.64 -4.80 -4.81
CA GLY A 440 12.89 -3.94 -5.74
C GLY A 440 12.85 -4.50 -7.17
N HIS A 441 13.89 -5.23 -7.59
CA HIS A 441 13.94 -5.95 -8.86
C HIS A 441 12.79 -6.94 -9.03
N ALA A 442 12.41 -7.65 -7.96
CA ALA A 442 11.30 -8.60 -7.97
C ALA A 442 9.95 -7.97 -8.32
N VAL A 443 9.86 -6.63 -8.39
CA VAL A 443 8.62 -5.88 -8.61
C VAL A 443 8.61 -4.88 -9.71
N ALA A 444 9.73 -4.25 -9.98
CA ALA A 444 9.89 -3.64 -11.27
C ALA A 444 9.35 -4.63 -12.35
N ARG A 445 9.72 -5.92 -12.29
CA ARG A 445 9.20 -7.02 -13.14
C ARG A 445 7.76 -7.51 -12.88
N SER A 446 6.93 -6.78 -12.14
CA SER A 446 5.81 -7.42 -11.43
C SER A 446 4.65 -6.52 -11.00
N SER A 447 4.81 -5.20 -11.02
CA SER A 447 3.77 -4.23 -10.69
C SER A 447 3.25 -3.56 -11.95
N ASP A 448 1.94 -3.49 -12.13
CA ASP A 448 1.31 -2.62 -13.15
C ASP A 448 1.36 -1.14 -12.70
N PHE A 449 1.41 -0.93 -11.39
CA PHE A 449 1.75 0.34 -10.74
C PHE A 449 2.83 0.11 -9.68
N MET A 450 3.95 0.83 -9.78
CA MET A 450 5.08 0.76 -8.85
C MET A 450 5.31 2.13 -8.19
N MET A 451 5.42 2.16 -6.86
CA MET A 451 5.69 3.38 -6.10
C MET A 451 7.03 3.33 -5.37
N TYR A 452 7.95 4.21 -5.74
CA TYR A 452 9.19 4.47 -5.01
C TYR A 452 8.93 5.37 -3.79
N SER A 453 8.62 4.76 -2.63
CA SER A 453 8.43 5.43 -1.33
C SER A 453 9.74 5.49 -0.52
N VAL A 454 10.81 6.03 -1.13
CA VAL A 454 12.11 6.23 -0.50
C VAL A 454 12.39 7.71 -0.20
N GLU A 455 13.42 7.97 0.61
CA GLU A 455 13.89 9.31 0.90
C GLU A 455 14.53 9.94 -0.35
N ALA A 456 14.36 11.26 -0.53
CA ALA A 456 14.77 11.97 -1.74
C ALA A 456 16.29 11.96 -1.98
N GLU A 457 17.12 11.70 -0.95
CA GLU A 457 18.57 11.48 -1.08
C GLU A 457 18.91 10.17 -1.80
N PHE A 458 18.06 9.13 -1.67
CA PHE A 458 18.35 7.79 -2.18
C PHE A 458 17.60 7.44 -3.47
N ILE A 459 16.67 8.30 -3.94
CA ILE A 459 15.83 8.02 -5.12
C ILE A 459 16.67 7.70 -6.36
N GLY A 460 17.76 8.44 -6.61
CA GLY A 460 18.69 8.19 -7.73
C GLY A 460 19.20 6.75 -7.75
N ARG A 461 19.89 6.33 -6.68
CA ARG A 461 20.47 4.99 -6.54
C ARG A 461 19.41 3.88 -6.61
N VAL A 462 18.26 4.07 -5.96
CA VAL A 462 17.21 3.05 -5.87
C VAL A 462 16.51 2.84 -7.22
N VAL A 463 16.38 3.88 -8.04
CA VAL A 463 15.85 3.77 -9.41
C VAL A 463 16.94 3.29 -10.38
N GLU A 464 18.20 3.68 -10.21
CA GLU A 464 19.33 3.12 -10.96
C GLU A 464 19.44 1.60 -10.76
N GLU A 465 19.25 1.11 -9.52
CA GLU A 465 19.28 -0.31 -9.19
C GLU A 465 18.04 -1.05 -9.72
N TYR A 466 16.82 -0.57 -9.45
CA TYR A 466 15.59 -1.35 -9.73
C TYR A 466 14.80 -0.90 -10.96
N GLY A 467 14.94 0.35 -11.41
CA GLY A 467 14.22 0.94 -12.53
C GLY A 467 14.40 0.22 -13.88
N PRO A 468 15.61 -0.23 -14.25
CA PRO A 468 15.84 -1.02 -15.47
C PRO A 468 15.13 -2.38 -15.49
N SER A 469 14.59 -2.83 -14.35
CA SER A 469 13.79 -4.06 -14.25
C SER A 469 12.29 -3.82 -14.43
N THR A 470 11.81 -2.60 -14.70
CA THR A 470 10.38 -2.26 -14.73
C THR A 470 9.63 -2.97 -15.87
N LYS A 471 8.42 -3.46 -15.58
CA LYS A 471 7.51 -4.13 -16.51
C LYS A 471 7.10 -3.14 -17.61
N ILE A 472 7.21 -3.59 -18.85
CA ILE A 472 6.77 -2.88 -20.06
C ILE A 472 5.35 -2.34 -19.87
N GLY A 473 5.15 -1.04 -20.14
CA GLY A 473 3.85 -0.36 -20.01
C GLY A 473 3.37 -0.06 -18.58
N ALA A 474 4.12 -0.46 -17.54
CA ALA A 474 3.74 -0.17 -16.16
C ALA A 474 3.82 1.33 -15.83
N VAL A 475 3.07 1.75 -14.80
CA VAL A 475 3.07 3.12 -14.30
C VAL A 475 3.99 3.23 -13.08
N VAL A 476 5.03 4.04 -13.20
CA VAL A 476 5.96 4.37 -12.13
C VAL A 476 5.57 5.70 -11.50
N ALA A 477 5.46 5.69 -10.17
CA ALA A 477 5.34 6.87 -9.34
C ALA A 477 6.50 6.94 -8.35
N GLY A 478 6.99 8.15 -8.07
CA GLY A 478 7.80 8.39 -6.88
C GLY A 478 6.99 9.16 -5.85
N GLN A 479 7.24 8.87 -4.58
CA GLN A 479 6.59 9.47 -3.40
C GLN A 479 7.65 10.15 -2.51
N THR A 480 8.58 10.88 -3.13
CA THR A 480 9.53 11.77 -2.46
C THR A 480 8.87 13.12 -2.05
N SER A 481 9.57 13.87 -1.19
CA SER A 481 9.21 15.24 -0.81
C SER A 481 9.77 16.34 -1.72
N VAL A 482 10.68 16.00 -2.64
CA VAL A 482 11.33 16.90 -3.62
C VAL A 482 11.45 16.17 -4.94
N LYS A 483 11.12 16.84 -6.04
CA LYS A 483 10.91 16.20 -7.33
C LYS A 483 12.02 16.38 -8.35
N ALA A 484 12.86 17.41 -8.24
CA ALA A 484 14.07 17.52 -9.07
C ALA A 484 14.93 16.22 -9.13
N PRO A 485 15.33 15.59 -8.00
CA PRO A 485 16.11 14.35 -8.06
C PRO A 485 15.28 13.11 -8.45
N GLU A 486 13.96 13.13 -8.22
CA GLU A 486 13.06 12.06 -8.64
C GLU A 486 12.90 12.04 -10.17
N ARG A 487 12.72 13.23 -10.77
CA ARG A 487 12.69 13.42 -12.22
C ARG A 487 13.99 12.97 -12.86
N GLU A 488 15.13 13.43 -12.35
CA GLU A 488 16.46 13.06 -12.87
C GLU A 488 16.70 11.54 -12.79
N ALA A 489 16.36 10.91 -11.67
CA ALA A 489 16.43 9.45 -11.50
C ALA A 489 15.53 8.70 -12.50
N PHE A 490 14.31 9.20 -12.73
CA PHE A 490 13.32 8.57 -13.60
C PHE A 490 13.68 8.70 -15.08
N GLU A 491 14.15 9.86 -15.53
CA GLU A 491 14.55 10.09 -16.93
C GLU A 491 15.83 9.35 -17.30
N ASN A 492 16.77 9.18 -16.35
CA ASN A 492 18.05 8.51 -16.60
C ASN A 492 17.98 6.98 -16.53
N SER A 493 17.09 6.40 -15.70
CA SER A 493 17.16 4.99 -15.29
C SER A 493 15.88 4.17 -15.49
N LEU A 494 14.78 4.75 -15.98
CA LEU A 494 13.58 4.00 -16.38
C LEU A 494 13.55 3.76 -17.90
N PRO A 495 13.23 2.54 -18.37
CA PRO A 495 13.03 2.25 -19.80
C PRO A 495 12.02 3.21 -20.46
N GLU A 496 12.16 3.50 -21.76
CA GLU A 496 11.29 4.46 -22.47
C GLU A 496 9.81 4.04 -22.50
N ASP A 497 9.54 2.74 -22.44
CA ASP A 497 8.21 2.12 -22.55
C ASP A 497 7.41 2.06 -21.23
N VAL A 498 7.91 2.69 -20.15
CA VAL A 498 7.18 2.83 -18.88
C VAL A 498 6.59 4.23 -18.72
N HIS A 499 5.40 4.30 -18.13
CA HIS A 499 4.69 5.54 -17.86
C HIS A 499 5.15 6.19 -16.55
N ILE A 500 5.34 7.51 -16.54
CA ILE A 500 5.76 8.26 -15.34
C ILE A 500 4.60 9.16 -14.86
N VAL A 501 4.03 8.81 -13.70
CA VAL A 501 2.96 9.56 -13.03
C VAL A 501 3.29 9.66 -11.53
N SER A 502 4.11 10.64 -11.16
CA SER A 502 4.60 10.85 -9.80
C SER A 502 3.55 11.43 -8.86
N ILE A 503 3.73 11.23 -7.54
CA ILE A 503 2.76 11.67 -6.51
C ILE A 503 3.43 12.27 -5.27
N HIS A 504 2.67 13.05 -4.48
CA HIS A 504 3.10 13.48 -3.14
C HIS A 504 1.91 13.71 -2.21
N SER A 505 1.68 12.79 -1.26
CA SER A 505 0.88 13.06 -0.06
C SER A 505 1.51 14.19 0.76
N LEU A 506 0.91 15.37 0.79
CA LEU A 506 1.39 16.52 1.57
C LEU A 506 1.00 16.44 3.06
N HIS A 507 1.04 15.22 3.60
CA HIS A 507 0.72 14.88 4.99
C HIS A 507 1.55 13.68 5.46
N GLY A 508 1.84 13.62 6.76
CA GLY A 508 2.60 12.51 7.35
C GLY A 508 1.80 11.21 7.48
N PRO A 509 2.47 10.07 7.79
CA PRO A 509 1.86 8.73 7.81
C PRO A 509 0.88 8.49 8.97
N THR A 510 0.83 9.41 9.94
CA THR A 510 -0.09 9.42 11.08
C THR A 510 -1.32 10.31 10.88
N VAL A 511 -1.40 11.05 9.76
CA VAL A 511 -2.49 11.96 9.44
C VAL A 511 -3.55 11.22 8.61
N ASN A 512 -4.83 11.44 8.92
CA ASN A 512 -5.93 10.93 8.10
C ASN A 512 -5.89 11.60 6.70
N PRO A 513 -5.74 10.84 5.59
CA PRO A 513 -5.60 11.41 4.24
C PRO A 513 -6.85 12.11 3.70
N VAL A 514 -8.03 11.88 4.30
CA VAL A 514 -9.30 12.44 3.83
C VAL A 514 -9.27 13.98 3.84
N GLY A 515 -9.57 14.58 2.69
CA GLY A 515 -9.53 16.03 2.47
C GLY A 515 -8.14 16.67 2.41
N GLN A 516 -7.07 15.94 2.75
CA GLN A 516 -5.70 16.45 2.66
C GLN A 516 -5.27 16.57 1.19
N PRO A 517 -4.39 17.54 0.84
CA PRO A 517 -3.86 17.62 -0.50
C PRO A 517 -2.91 16.45 -0.81
N LEU A 518 -3.09 15.86 -2.00
CA LEU A 518 -2.20 14.88 -2.60
C LEU A 518 -1.86 15.37 -4.01
N VAL A 519 -0.59 15.60 -4.29
CA VAL A 519 -0.13 16.04 -5.61
C VAL A 519 -0.07 14.84 -6.56
N ILE A 520 -0.48 15.03 -7.81
CA ILE A 520 -0.28 14.11 -8.93
C ILE A 520 0.45 14.88 -10.05
N ILE A 521 1.47 14.25 -10.63
CA ILE A 521 2.35 14.84 -11.65
C ILE A 521 2.40 13.87 -12.83
N ASN A 522 1.61 14.14 -13.88
CA ASN A 522 1.74 13.37 -15.12
C ASN A 522 2.92 13.91 -15.93
N HIS A 523 4.00 13.14 -16.03
CA HIS A 523 5.23 13.54 -16.72
C HIS A 523 5.43 12.79 -18.04
N ARG A 524 5.24 11.46 -18.01
CA ARG A 524 5.36 10.57 -19.18
C ARG A 524 4.25 9.51 -19.22
N GLY A 525 3.12 9.78 -18.58
CA GLY A 525 1.96 8.90 -18.54
C GLY A 525 0.95 9.20 -19.65
N SER A 526 0.40 8.14 -20.24
CA SER A 526 -0.83 8.23 -21.01
C SER A 526 -2.01 8.66 -20.12
N ASP A 527 -3.11 9.14 -20.71
CA ASP A 527 -4.33 9.43 -19.95
C ASP A 527 -4.82 8.19 -19.19
N THR A 528 -4.65 6.98 -19.74
CA THR A 528 -4.96 5.72 -19.05
C THR A 528 -4.08 5.50 -17.83
N ALA A 529 -2.79 5.83 -17.89
CA ALA A 529 -1.87 5.76 -16.75
C ALA A 529 -2.23 6.79 -15.66
N LEU A 530 -2.59 8.02 -16.04
CA LEU A 530 -3.05 9.04 -15.09
C LEU A 530 -4.32 8.59 -14.36
N HIS A 531 -5.35 8.16 -15.10
CA HIS A 531 -6.58 7.64 -14.51
C HIS A 531 -6.35 6.38 -13.66
N LEU A 532 -5.35 5.54 -13.95
CA LEU A 532 -5.00 4.40 -13.09
C LEU A 532 -4.55 4.87 -11.69
N VAL A 533 -3.64 5.85 -11.64
CA VAL A 533 -3.14 6.44 -10.37
C VAL A 533 -4.26 7.11 -9.57
N GLU A 534 -5.13 7.87 -10.24
CA GLU A 534 -6.31 8.46 -9.60
C GLU A 534 -7.26 7.42 -9.00
N ASN A 535 -7.54 6.33 -9.72
CA ASN A 535 -8.46 5.31 -9.23
C ASN A 535 -7.85 4.50 -8.07
N LEU A 536 -6.55 4.20 -8.10
CA LEU A 536 -5.82 3.60 -6.97
C LEU A 536 -5.94 4.47 -5.70
N LEU A 537 -5.65 5.76 -5.84
CA LEU A 537 -5.61 6.72 -4.74
C LEU A 537 -6.99 7.23 -4.32
N ARG A 538 -8.09 6.90 -5.03
CA ARG A 538 -9.45 7.35 -4.69
C ARG A 538 -9.84 6.94 -3.27
N SER A 539 -9.38 5.76 -2.86
CA SER A 539 -9.57 5.17 -1.54
C SER A 539 -9.00 6.00 -0.37
N PHE A 540 -8.12 6.98 -0.64
CA PHE A 540 -7.51 7.83 0.38
C PHE A 540 -8.44 9.00 0.76
N GLY A 541 -9.42 9.35 -0.10
CA GLY A 541 -10.30 10.50 0.09
C GLY A 541 -9.59 11.86 0.05
N SER A 542 -8.34 11.89 -0.41
CA SER A 542 -7.52 13.10 -0.55
C SER A 542 -8.00 13.98 -1.70
N ARG A 543 -7.71 15.28 -1.62
CA ARG A 543 -7.94 16.25 -2.69
C ARG A 543 -6.75 16.25 -3.64
N TYR A 544 -6.96 15.90 -4.90
CA TYR A 544 -5.88 15.93 -5.89
C TYR A 544 -5.47 17.35 -6.27
N VAL A 545 -4.19 17.49 -6.56
CA VAL A 545 -3.52 18.73 -6.95
C VAL A 545 -2.62 18.38 -8.12
N TYR A 546 -2.97 18.82 -9.33
CA TYR A 546 -2.18 18.52 -10.52
C TYR A 546 -1.12 19.62 -10.71
N LEU A 547 0.15 19.24 -10.82
CA LEU A 547 1.30 20.13 -10.98
C LEU A 547 2.32 19.48 -11.91
N SER A 548 3.17 20.29 -12.55
CA SER A 548 4.48 19.84 -13.06
C SER A 548 5.47 19.59 -11.91
N TYR A 549 6.62 18.96 -12.22
CA TYR A 549 7.71 18.79 -11.26
C TYR A 549 8.27 20.13 -10.77
N GLU A 550 8.37 21.12 -11.67
CA GLU A 550 8.88 22.46 -11.40
C GLU A 550 7.91 23.28 -10.54
N GLU A 551 6.61 23.21 -10.83
CA GLU A 551 5.58 23.81 -9.99
C GLU A 551 5.53 23.14 -8.61
N HIS A 552 5.63 21.81 -8.53
CA HIS A 552 5.68 21.10 -7.25
C HIS A 552 6.81 21.63 -6.35
N ASP A 553 8.04 21.70 -6.87
CA ASP A 553 9.18 22.11 -6.06
C ASP A 553 9.11 23.62 -5.70
N LEU A 554 8.56 24.48 -6.56
CA LEU A 554 8.26 25.87 -6.21
C LEU A 554 7.18 25.98 -5.12
N VAL A 555 6.08 25.24 -5.24
CA VAL A 555 4.94 25.26 -4.32
C VAL A 555 5.34 24.72 -2.95
N THR A 556 6.07 23.61 -2.90
CA THR A 556 6.57 23.03 -1.63
C THR A 556 7.63 23.90 -0.98
N ALA A 557 8.53 24.54 -1.73
CA ALA A 557 9.46 25.51 -1.16
C ALA A 557 8.69 26.69 -0.52
N ASN A 558 7.82 27.36 -1.28
CA ASN A 558 7.07 28.54 -0.81
C ASN A 558 6.17 28.25 0.41
N THR A 559 5.68 27.03 0.57
CA THR A 559 4.80 26.61 1.68
C THR A 559 5.53 26.00 2.87
N GLN A 560 6.82 25.63 2.76
CA GLN A 560 7.50 24.85 3.79
C GLN A 560 8.92 25.31 4.13
N ALA A 561 9.70 25.84 3.17
CA ALA A 561 11.13 26.10 3.38
C ALA A 561 11.40 27.16 4.48
N VAL A 562 10.80 28.35 4.35
CA VAL A 562 10.91 29.42 5.36
C VAL A 562 10.29 29.00 6.69
N THR A 563 9.16 28.29 6.64
CA THR A 563 8.43 27.79 7.81
C THR A 563 9.27 26.80 8.61
N HIS A 564 9.92 25.82 7.96
CA HIS A 564 10.83 24.88 8.63
C HIS A 564 12.06 25.60 9.19
N ALA A 565 12.70 26.49 8.42
CA ALA A 565 13.84 27.27 8.90
C ALA A 565 13.49 28.10 10.16
N ALA A 566 12.30 28.69 10.23
CA ALA A 566 11.85 29.43 11.39
C ALA A 566 11.81 28.57 12.67
N PHE A 567 11.17 27.41 12.59
CA PHE A 567 11.00 26.51 13.73
C PHE A 567 12.30 25.81 14.14
N LEU A 568 13.12 25.41 13.16
CA LEU A 568 14.45 24.83 13.41
C LEU A 568 15.33 25.83 14.17
N SER A 569 15.38 27.10 13.72
CA SER A 569 16.15 28.15 14.39
C SER A 569 15.65 28.48 15.79
N MET A 570 14.33 28.58 16.01
CA MET A 570 13.78 28.82 17.34
C MET A 570 14.12 27.68 18.31
N GLY A 571 13.99 26.41 17.87
CA GLY A 571 14.34 25.27 18.71
C GLY A 571 15.84 25.18 19.02
N THR A 572 16.72 25.43 18.04
CA THR A 572 18.17 25.48 18.28
C THR A 572 18.52 26.61 19.24
N ALA A 573 17.88 27.78 19.15
CA ALA A 573 18.12 28.89 20.07
C ALA A 573 17.72 28.57 21.52
N TRP A 574 16.60 27.88 21.74
CA TRP A 574 16.21 27.43 23.09
C TRP A 574 17.16 26.35 23.64
N ALA A 575 17.71 25.50 22.77
CA ALA A 575 18.74 24.52 23.15
C ALA A 575 20.09 25.18 23.49
N SER A 576 20.52 26.22 22.75
CA SER A 576 21.70 27.04 23.08
C SER A 576 21.57 27.73 24.44
N GLU A 577 20.40 28.32 24.70
CA GLU A 577 20.07 29.00 25.97
C GLU A 577 19.92 28.01 27.15
N GLY A 578 19.69 26.72 26.85
CA GLY A 578 19.66 25.64 27.84
C GLY A 578 18.40 25.57 28.71
N PHE A 579 17.33 26.32 28.38
CA PHE A 579 16.07 26.29 29.13
C PHE A 579 14.82 26.32 28.24
N TYR A 580 13.73 25.72 28.72
CA TYR A 580 12.43 25.78 28.06
C TYR A 580 11.70 27.10 28.41
N PRO A 581 11.37 27.97 27.45
CA PRO A 581 10.80 29.28 27.75
C PRO A 581 9.50 29.24 28.59
N TRP A 582 8.62 28.26 28.34
CA TRP A 582 7.33 28.12 29.03
C TRP A 582 7.46 27.74 30.51
N GLU A 583 8.59 27.15 30.93
CA GLU A 583 8.87 26.88 32.35
C GLU A 583 9.21 28.18 33.11
N GLN A 584 9.76 29.19 32.42
CA GLN A 584 9.97 30.54 32.95
C GLN A 584 8.73 31.46 32.80
N ASN A 585 7.58 30.91 32.37
CA ASN A 585 6.37 31.64 31.96
C ASN A 585 6.56 32.56 30.74
N LEU A 586 7.64 32.40 29.97
CA LEU A 586 7.82 33.05 28.68
C LEU A 586 7.11 32.22 27.60
N TYR A 587 6.66 32.85 26.52
CA TYR A 587 6.01 32.16 25.39
C TYR A 587 4.75 31.35 25.78
N VAL A 588 4.04 31.80 26.82
CA VAL A 588 2.78 31.23 27.34
C VAL A 588 1.57 31.98 26.75
N GLY A 589 0.88 31.36 25.78
CA GLY A 589 -0.37 31.85 25.21
C GLY A 589 -0.29 32.33 23.75
N GLY A 590 -1.46 32.44 23.11
CA GLY A 590 -1.67 33.05 21.79
C GLY A 590 -0.71 32.56 20.69
N ILE A 591 -0.05 33.52 20.04
CA ILE A 591 0.97 33.31 19.00
C ILE A 591 2.10 32.38 19.45
N GLU A 592 2.50 32.48 20.72
CA GLU A 592 3.66 31.76 21.24
C GLU A 592 3.36 30.29 21.51
N THR A 593 2.15 29.97 21.99
CA THR A 593 1.67 28.59 22.09
C THR A 593 1.79 27.85 20.75
N VAL A 594 1.47 28.52 19.64
CA VAL A 594 1.62 27.95 18.29
C VAL A 594 3.08 27.69 17.95
N LYS A 595 3.97 28.67 18.17
CA LYS A 595 5.41 28.54 17.89
C LYS A 595 6.05 27.39 18.66
N VAL A 596 5.76 27.29 19.96
CA VAL A 596 6.26 26.23 20.85
C VAL A 596 5.80 24.86 20.36
N ASN A 597 4.49 24.65 20.17
CA ASN A 597 3.94 23.37 19.72
C ASN A 597 4.47 22.96 18.33
N LEU A 598 4.63 23.90 17.40
CA LEU A 598 5.12 23.60 16.04
C LEU A 598 6.63 23.34 15.99
N ALA A 599 7.45 24.04 16.77
CA ALA A 599 8.88 23.76 16.89
C ALA A 599 9.15 22.39 17.51
N LEU A 600 8.46 22.07 18.61
CA LEU A 600 8.55 20.75 19.26
C LEU A 600 8.06 19.62 18.34
N ARG A 601 7.00 19.86 17.56
CA ARG A 601 6.50 18.92 16.54
C ARG A 601 7.51 18.69 15.41
N ILE A 602 8.36 19.65 15.07
CA ILE A 602 9.41 19.45 14.06
C ILE A 602 10.52 18.56 14.62
N TYR A 603 11.05 18.85 15.80
CA TYR A 603 12.10 18.04 16.44
C TYR A 603 11.65 16.64 16.88
N SER A 604 10.35 16.41 17.11
CA SER A 604 9.81 15.07 17.37
C SER A 604 9.75 14.17 16.12
N ASN A 605 9.84 14.74 14.92
CA ASN A 605 9.86 14.02 13.65
C ASN A 605 11.29 13.74 13.15
N ALA A 606 11.43 12.97 12.08
CA ALA A 606 12.72 12.55 11.56
C ALA A 606 13.39 13.64 10.69
N TRP A 607 14.68 13.90 10.97
CA TRP A 607 15.47 15.00 10.41
C TRP A 607 15.50 15.02 8.86
N HIS A 608 15.58 13.85 8.23
CA HIS A 608 15.77 13.67 6.79
C HIS A 608 14.60 14.19 5.94
N VAL A 609 13.38 14.25 6.51
CA VAL A 609 12.21 14.86 5.85
C VAL A 609 12.44 16.36 5.61
N TYR A 610 13.03 17.04 6.60
CA TYR A 610 13.35 18.46 6.52
C TYR A 610 14.62 18.71 5.72
N ALA A 611 15.66 17.89 5.91
CA ALA A 611 16.93 17.98 5.19
C ALA A 611 16.73 17.77 3.68
N GLY A 612 15.95 16.76 3.28
CA GLY A 612 15.63 16.48 1.88
C GLY A 612 15.00 17.68 1.18
N LEU A 613 13.98 18.29 1.77
CA LEU A 613 13.40 19.54 1.26
C LEU A 613 14.44 20.66 1.21
N ALA A 614 15.13 20.92 2.32
CA ALA A 614 15.99 22.09 2.45
C ALA A 614 17.21 22.04 1.50
N ILE A 615 17.81 20.87 1.30
CA ILE A 615 19.04 20.66 0.53
C ILE A 615 18.75 20.43 -0.97
N LEU A 616 17.80 19.55 -1.30
CA LEU A 616 17.62 19.09 -2.68
C LEU A 616 16.70 19.99 -3.50
N ASN A 617 15.77 20.72 -2.87
CA ASN A 617 14.89 21.63 -3.59
C ASN A 617 15.64 22.95 -3.89
N PRO A 618 15.87 23.32 -5.16
CA PRO A 618 16.64 24.52 -5.49
C PRO A 618 16.03 25.81 -4.93
N LYS A 619 14.69 25.89 -4.86
CA LYS A 619 13.95 27.05 -4.37
C LYS A 619 13.89 27.11 -2.84
N ALA A 620 14.00 25.99 -2.15
CA ALA A 620 14.14 25.99 -0.69
C ALA A 620 15.47 26.63 -0.26
N ARG A 621 16.58 26.33 -0.96
CA ARG A 621 17.91 26.91 -0.65
C ARG A 621 17.92 28.45 -0.74
N GLU A 622 17.34 28.98 -1.81
CA GLU A 622 17.18 30.43 -2.05
C GLU A 622 16.39 31.09 -0.89
N GLN A 623 15.27 30.49 -0.50
CA GLN A 623 14.40 30.97 0.57
C GLN A 623 15.02 30.88 1.97
N ILE A 624 15.75 29.81 2.28
CA ILE A 624 16.40 29.61 3.58
C ILE A 624 17.57 30.59 3.74
N ASN A 625 18.32 30.85 2.67
CA ASN A 625 19.38 31.87 2.67
C ASN A 625 18.81 33.28 2.87
N GLN A 626 17.79 33.66 2.08
CA GLN A 626 17.12 34.96 2.23
C GLN A 626 16.46 35.10 3.61
N TYR A 627 15.92 34.04 4.20
CA TYR A 627 15.36 34.08 5.56
C TYR A 627 16.42 34.34 6.62
N ALA A 628 17.58 33.66 6.54
CA ALA A 628 18.71 33.92 7.43
C ALA A 628 19.25 35.35 7.28
N GLN A 629 19.30 35.89 6.05
CA GLN A 629 19.65 37.29 5.80
C GLN A 629 18.61 38.26 6.36
N SER A 630 17.32 38.00 6.15
CA SER A 630 16.21 38.84 6.65
C SER A 630 16.20 38.92 8.18
N ALA A 631 16.37 37.78 8.87
CA ALA A 631 16.56 37.73 10.32
C ALA A 631 17.80 38.51 10.77
N THR A 632 18.92 38.38 10.04
CA THR A 632 20.17 39.09 10.35
C THR A 632 20.03 40.61 10.20
N GLU A 633 19.43 41.10 9.11
CA GLU A 633 19.28 42.56 8.88
C GLU A 633 18.24 43.19 9.81
N LEU A 634 17.12 42.51 10.09
CA LEU A 634 16.15 42.98 11.10
C LEU A 634 16.80 43.06 12.49
N TYR A 635 17.57 42.05 12.89
CA TYR A 635 18.28 42.05 14.17
C TYR A 635 19.37 43.13 14.25
N LYS A 636 20.08 43.41 13.15
CA LYS A 636 21.01 44.56 13.05
C LYS A 636 20.31 45.91 13.25
N ILE A 637 19.09 46.09 12.74
CA ILE A 637 18.30 47.32 12.97
C ILE A 637 17.85 47.40 14.44
N ILE A 638 17.37 46.29 14.98
CA ILE A 638 16.96 46.10 16.39
C ILE A 638 18.10 46.44 17.37
N LEU A 639 19.33 45.98 17.10
CA LEU A 639 20.52 46.37 17.84
C LEU A 639 20.89 47.84 17.57
N GLY A 640 21.26 48.17 16.33
CA GLY A 640 21.79 49.46 15.93
C GLY A 640 23.18 49.76 16.52
N ALA A 641 24.02 50.47 15.75
CA ALA A 641 25.34 50.88 16.23
C ALA A 641 25.24 52.08 17.19
N GLY A 642 25.30 51.80 18.49
CA GLY A 642 25.78 52.70 19.55
C GLY A 642 25.15 54.11 19.70
N GLY A 643 24.26 54.26 20.69
CA GLY A 643 24.00 55.54 21.36
C GLY A 643 22.78 56.35 20.88
N GLY A 644 21.76 56.45 21.74
CA GLY A 644 20.69 57.47 21.72
C GLY A 644 19.70 57.47 20.54
N LYS A 645 20.01 56.78 19.44
CA LYS A 645 19.24 56.78 18.16
C LYS A 645 18.02 55.85 18.16
N GLU A 646 17.32 55.72 19.30
CA GLU A 646 16.17 54.82 19.44
C GLU A 646 15.07 55.06 18.40
N LYS A 647 14.64 56.31 18.22
CA LYS A 647 13.61 56.69 17.23
C LYS A 647 14.03 56.45 15.79
N GLU A 648 15.34 56.45 15.50
CA GLU A 648 15.88 56.19 14.17
C GLU A 648 15.92 54.67 13.86
N ARG A 649 16.26 53.84 14.86
CA ARG A 649 16.09 52.38 14.79
C ARG A 649 14.61 52.02 14.62
N GLU A 650 13.73 52.60 15.45
CA GLU A 650 12.28 52.37 15.41
C GLU A 650 11.69 52.75 14.06
N PHE A 651 11.97 53.95 13.55
CA PHE A 651 11.52 54.40 12.22
C PHE A 651 12.02 53.47 11.10
N THR A 652 13.27 53.03 11.17
CA THR A 652 13.87 52.11 10.17
C THR A 652 13.21 50.73 10.21
N LEU A 653 12.98 50.19 11.41
CA LEU A 653 12.31 48.90 11.62
C LEU A 653 10.85 48.96 11.18
N ARG A 654 10.12 49.99 11.62
CA ARG A 654 8.72 50.26 11.28
C ARG A 654 8.53 50.35 9.77
N LYS A 655 9.31 51.20 9.08
CA LYS A 655 9.25 51.34 7.61
C LYS A 655 9.51 50.02 6.88
N ARG A 656 10.40 49.17 7.41
CA ARG A 656 10.72 47.86 6.84
C ARG A 656 9.57 46.84 7.04
N ILE A 657 8.96 46.85 8.22
CA ILE A 657 7.78 46.03 8.57
C ILE A 657 6.56 46.46 7.74
N GLU A 658 6.30 47.77 7.62
CA GLU A 658 5.22 48.35 6.79
C GLU A 658 5.39 48.01 5.31
N TRP A 659 6.63 48.03 4.80
CA TRP A 659 6.93 47.55 3.44
C TRP A 659 6.54 46.07 3.25
N GLY A 660 7.04 45.17 4.10
CA GLY A 660 6.69 43.74 4.04
C GLY A 660 5.19 43.49 4.22
N GLN A 661 4.55 44.24 5.13
CA GLN A 661 3.10 44.23 5.35
C GLN A 661 2.34 44.57 4.06
N SER A 662 2.75 45.64 3.37
CA SER A 662 2.08 46.10 2.15
C SER A 662 2.22 45.11 0.98
N VAL A 663 3.41 44.51 0.80
CA VAL A 663 3.71 43.54 -0.28
C VAL A 663 2.94 42.24 -0.08
N ILE A 664 2.88 41.73 1.16
CA ILE A 664 2.28 40.41 1.45
C ILE A 664 0.77 40.49 1.73
N PHE A 665 0.29 41.51 2.44
CA PHE A 665 -1.10 41.57 2.93
C PHE A 665 -1.97 42.71 2.35
N GLY A 666 -1.41 43.63 1.56
CA GLY A 666 -2.08 44.86 1.10
C GLY A 666 -3.34 44.64 0.26
N ASP A 667 -3.21 44.60 -1.08
CA ASP A 667 -4.37 44.48 -1.98
C ASP A 667 -4.96 43.06 -2.04
N ARG A 668 -4.16 42.03 -1.72
CA ARG A 668 -4.44 40.61 -1.96
C ARG A 668 -5.53 40.01 -1.03
N ARG A 669 -6.08 40.78 -0.08
CA ARG A 669 -7.02 40.31 0.98
C ARG A 669 -8.52 40.36 0.63
N LYS A 670 -8.95 41.21 -0.32
CA LYS A 670 -10.29 41.85 -0.33
C LYS A 670 -11.55 40.96 -0.22
N ASN A 671 -11.48 39.66 -0.54
CA ASN A 671 -12.63 38.74 -0.48
C ASN A 671 -12.46 37.54 0.49
N ARG A 672 -11.41 37.51 1.34
CA ARG A 672 -11.06 36.32 2.15
C ARG A 672 -11.28 36.54 3.66
N LYS A 673 -11.81 35.52 4.35
CA LYS A 673 -11.85 35.48 5.82
C LYS A 673 -10.45 35.32 6.42
N PRO A 674 -10.14 35.92 7.60
CA PRO A 674 -8.92 35.61 8.34
C PRO A 674 -8.82 34.12 8.68
N ILE A 675 -7.60 33.60 8.77
CA ILE A 675 -7.35 32.20 9.16
C ILE A 675 -7.61 31.98 10.65
N LEU A 676 -7.10 32.88 11.50
CA LEU A 676 -7.31 32.83 12.95
C LEU A 676 -8.39 33.84 13.38
N LEU A 677 -9.43 33.33 14.05
CA LEU A 677 -10.59 34.12 14.49
C LEU A 677 -10.40 34.75 15.89
N SER A 678 -9.66 34.10 16.79
CA SER A 678 -9.26 34.62 18.11
C SER A 678 -8.00 33.89 18.59
N ALA A 679 -7.15 34.60 19.35
CA ALA A 679 -5.97 34.02 19.98
C ALA A 679 -6.30 33.26 21.29
N ASP A 680 -7.43 33.56 21.93
CA ASP A 680 -7.85 33.00 23.23
C ASP A 680 -8.19 31.49 23.14
N ILE A 681 -8.52 31.02 21.92
CA ILE A 681 -8.68 29.60 21.61
C ILE A 681 -7.34 28.86 21.75
N LEU A 682 -6.22 29.51 21.41
CA LEU A 682 -4.87 28.93 21.41
C LEU A 682 -4.30 28.81 22.82
N ASP A 683 -4.73 29.65 23.77
CA ASP A 683 -4.26 29.63 25.17
C ASP A 683 -4.50 28.28 25.87
N ARG A 684 -5.51 27.53 25.41
CA ARG A 684 -5.87 26.20 25.92
C ARG A 684 -4.80 25.14 25.68
N PHE A 685 -3.88 25.38 24.74
CA PHE A 685 -2.84 24.44 24.31
C PHE A 685 -1.43 24.84 24.78
N SER A 686 -1.35 25.71 25.79
CA SER A 686 -0.09 26.14 26.39
C SER A 686 0.54 25.06 27.28
N LEU A 687 1.85 24.85 27.14
CA LEU A 687 2.64 23.94 27.99
C LEU A 687 3.09 24.59 29.31
N GLY A 688 2.80 25.87 29.53
CA GLY A 688 3.04 26.55 30.80
C GLY A 688 2.04 26.13 31.89
N PRO A 689 2.39 26.21 33.19
CA PRO A 689 1.57 25.70 34.28
C PRO A 689 0.24 26.48 34.44
N SER A 690 -0.86 25.91 33.92
CA SER A 690 -2.22 26.48 33.97
C SER A 690 -3.26 25.46 34.44
N LYS A 691 -4.13 25.85 35.39
CA LYS A 691 -5.31 25.09 35.81
C LYS A 691 -6.43 26.00 36.36
N ALA A 692 -7.32 26.44 35.47
CA ALA A 692 -8.73 26.71 35.77
C ALA A 692 -9.52 26.87 34.45
N PRO A 693 -10.60 26.10 34.20
CA PRO A 693 -11.52 26.39 33.11
C PRO A 693 -12.49 27.51 33.57
N ALA A 694 -12.51 28.63 32.85
CA ALA A 694 -13.56 29.64 33.05
C ALA A 694 -14.91 29.07 32.58
N ALA A 695 -15.90 29.05 33.47
CA ALA A 695 -17.23 28.57 33.16
C ALA A 695 -17.98 29.55 32.25
N ALA A 696 -18.78 29.04 31.32
CA ALA A 696 -19.59 29.87 30.43
C ALA A 696 -20.83 30.42 31.16
N THR A 697 -20.94 31.74 31.22
CA THR A 697 -22.19 32.45 31.51
C THR A 697 -22.46 33.47 30.40
N ALA A 698 -23.73 33.64 30.04
CA ALA A 698 -24.16 34.51 28.95
C ALA A 698 -24.71 35.85 29.48
N ASN A 699 -24.80 36.83 28.57
CA ASN A 699 -25.36 38.19 28.69
C ASN A 699 -24.38 39.30 29.13
N GLY A 700 -24.27 40.33 28.29
CA GLY A 700 -23.52 41.57 28.55
C GLY A 700 -23.20 42.31 27.25
N ASN A 701 -23.64 43.57 27.11
CA ASN A 701 -23.30 44.43 25.96
C ASN A 701 -21.92 45.09 26.16
N PRO A 702 -21.22 45.47 25.09
CA PRO A 702 -19.92 46.15 25.19
C PRO A 702 -20.08 47.63 25.57
N THR A 703 -19.25 48.09 26.51
CA THR A 703 -18.98 49.50 26.78
C THR A 703 -17.47 49.74 26.91
N SER A 704 -17.06 51.01 26.81
CA SER A 704 -15.69 51.44 26.51
C SER A 704 -14.83 51.79 27.72
N SER A 705 -13.52 51.96 27.47
CA SER A 705 -12.49 52.51 28.37
C SER A 705 -12.06 51.59 29.53
N ASN A 706 -10.84 51.70 30.09
CA ASN A 706 -9.83 52.76 29.93
C ASN A 706 -8.40 52.20 29.89
N SER A 707 -7.43 53.02 29.50
CA SER A 707 -5.99 52.74 29.65
C SER A 707 -5.47 53.26 30.98
N GLU A 708 -4.71 52.48 31.74
CA GLU A 708 -3.96 53.00 32.90
C GLU A 708 -2.68 52.18 33.18
N SER A 709 -1.70 52.80 33.82
CA SER A 709 -0.32 52.32 33.96
C SER A 709 -0.03 51.73 35.34
N CYS A 710 0.73 50.63 35.42
CA CYS A 710 1.20 50.10 36.69
C CYS A 710 2.24 51.02 37.36
N SER A 711 2.01 51.33 38.63
CA SER A 711 2.98 51.96 39.55
C SER A 711 2.93 51.24 40.91
N ASP A 712 4.05 51.21 41.62
CA ASP A 712 4.24 50.38 42.83
C ASP A 712 3.27 50.68 43.99
N SER A 713 2.82 49.61 44.68
CA SER A 713 2.76 49.56 46.16
C SER A 713 2.39 48.15 46.68
N ASP A 714 2.72 47.88 47.94
CA ASP A 714 2.52 46.59 48.62
C ASP A 714 1.04 46.12 48.67
N SER A 715 0.79 44.90 48.20
CA SER A 715 -0.28 44.05 48.73
C SER A 715 0.07 42.56 48.58
N LYS A 716 -0.37 41.72 49.53
CA LYS A 716 -0.05 40.29 49.59
C LYS A 716 -1.08 39.41 48.87
N GLU A 717 -1.30 39.66 47.60
CA GLU A 717 -1.99 38.72 46.71
C GLU A 717 -1.03 38.20 45.62
N ARG A 718 -1.33 37.02 45.06
CA ARG A 718 -0.47 36.45 44.01
C ARG A 718 -0.66 37.26 42.72
N PRO A 719 0.40 37.77 42.07
CA PRO A 719 0.24 38.61 40.89
C PRO A 719 -0.42 37.83 39.76
N GLU A 720 -1.41 38.44 39.12
CA GLU A 720 -1.94 37.94 37.85
C GLU A 720 -0.82 37.89 36.82
N ARG A 721 -0.69 36.76 36.11
CA ARG A 721 0.42 36.51 35.19
C ARG A 721 0.26 37.29 33.89
N CYS A 722 0.67 38.55 33.91
CA CYS A 722 0.74 39.39 32.71
C CYS A 722 1.67 38.75 31.66
N ARG A 723 1.21 38.67 30.41
CA ARG A 723 1.99 38.12 29.29
C ARG A 723 2.99 39.17 28.81
N LYS A 724 4.29 38.84 28.86
CA LYS A 724 5.34 39.73 28.31
C LYS A 724 5.19 39.84 26.79
N ALA A 725 5.49 41.04 26.28
CA ALA A 725 5.63 41.28 24.84
C ALA A 725 6.85 40.55 24.27
N ASN A 726 6.85 40.27 22.97
CA ASN A 726 7.95 39.61 22.26
C ASN A 726 8.23 40.38 20.96
N SER A 727 9.52 40.47 20.57
CA SER A 727 9.97 41.01 19.28
C SER A 727 9.43 40.24 18.09
N HIS A 728 9.01 38.99 18.30
CA HIS A 728 8.50 38.07 17.28
C HIS A 728 9.40 37.97 16.03
N LEU A 729 10.72 38.11 16.18
CA LEU A 729 11.70 38.23 15.10
C LEU A 729 11.57 37.14 14.01
N SER A 730 11.20 35.92 14.38
CA SER A 730 10.93 34.81 13.45
C SER A 730 9.74 35.04 12.49
N LEU A 731 8.70 35.76 12.92
CA LEU A 731 7.57 36.15 12.07
C LEU A 731 7.92 37.36 11.20
N LEU A 732 8.64 38.34 11.77
CA LEU A 732 9.10 39.52 11.03
C LEU A 732 10.03 39.12 9.88
N ALA A 733 11.01 38.26 10.16
CA ALA A 733 11.94 37.73 9.15
C ALA A 733 11.27 36.88 8.06
N MET A 734 10.13 36.23 8.37
CA MET A 734 9.39 35.43 7.39
C MET A 734 8.67 36.32 6.38
N VAL A 735 7.94 37.34 6.85
CA VAL A 735 7.25 38.30 5.98
C VAL A 735 8.25 39.14 5.18
N ASP A 736 9.39 39.50 5.78
CA ASP A 736 10.50 40.19 5.11
C ASP A 736 11.11 39.32 3.99
N CYS A 737 11.38 38.03 4.27
CA CYS A 737 11.90 37.08 3.29
C CYS A 737 10.94 36.89 2.10
N TRP A 738 9.65 36.69 2.37
CA TRP A 738 8.64 36.56 1.32
C TRP A 738 8.54 37.84 0.46
N ALA A 739 8.65 39.03 1.07
CA ALA A 739 8.60 40.29 0.35
C ALA A 739 9.84 40.55 -0.54
N HIS A 740 11.02 40.01 -0.20
CA HIS A 740 12.21 40.06 -1.08
C HIS A 740 12.13 39.13 -2.29
N LEU A 741 11.39 38.03 -2.18
CA LEU A 741 11.30 37.00 -3.22
C LEU A 741 9.98 37.04 -4.01
N ASP A 742 9.15 38.08 -3.82
CA ASP A 742 7.73 38.20 -4.25
C ASP A 742 6.93 36.89 -4.07
N ILE A 743 7.20 36.19 -2.95
CA ILE A 743 6.46 34.99 -2.60
C ILE A 743 5.09 35.43 -2.09
N ASN A 744 4.04 35.07 -2.83
CA ASN A 744 2.67 35.19 -2.36
C ASN A 744 2.28 33.92 -1.57
N PRO A 745 2.32 33.93 -0.22
CA PRO A 745 1.96 32.75 0.57
C PRO A 745 0.48 32.36 0.43
N PHE A 746 -0.39 33.30 0.03
CA PHE A 746 -1.82 33.06 -0.13
C PHE A 746 -2.17 32.27 -1.40
N TYR A 747 -1.39 32.39 -2.48
CA TYR A 747 -1.66 31.69 -3.74
C TYR A 747 -1.66 30.16 -3.56
N HIS A 748 -0.80 29.65 -2.68
CA HIS A 748 -0.64 28.22 -2.42
C HIS A 748 -1.62 27.66 -1.37
N LEU A 749 -2.46 28.50 -0.74
CA LEU A 749 -3.29 28.11 0.42
C LEU A 749 -4.40 27.10 0.12
N ASP A 750 -5.03 27.23 -1.04
CA ASP A 750 -6.10 26.33 -1.47
C ASP A 750 -5.59 25.31 -2.50
N LEU A 751 -4.37 25.53 -3.02
CA LEU A 751 -3.63 24.58 -3.84
C LEU A 751 -3.06 23.44 -2.98
N ALA A 752 -2.08 23.73 -2.11
CA ALA A 752 -1.18 22.72 -1.52
C ALA A 752 -0.81 22.94 -0.04
N ALA A 753 -1.38 23.94 0.64
CA ALA A 753 -1.00 24.23 2.02
C ALA A 753 -1.23 23.06 3.00
N THR A 754 -0.19 22.75 3.76
CA THR A 754 -0.28 21.88 4.94
C THR A 754 -0.98 22.61 6.09
N PRO A 755 -1.58 21.90 7.07
CA PRO A 755 -2.15 22.54 8.26
C PRO A 755 -1.15 23.40 9.05
N LEU A 756 0.14 23.03 9.04
CA LEU A 756 1.21 23.77 9.72
C LEU A 756 1.46 25.12 9.02
N PHE A 757 1.54 25.13 7.69
CA PHE A 757 1.69 26.37 6.92
C PHE A 757 0.47 27.27 7.06
N ARG A 758 -0.75 26.73 6.95
CA ARG A 758 -2.00 27.49 7.14
C ARG A 758 -2.02 28.14 8.54
N LEU A 759 -1.72 27.38 9.60
CA LEU A 759 -1.68 27.90 10.97
C LEU A 759 -0.60 28.98 11.16
N PHE A 760 0.62 28.78 10.63
CA PHE A 760 1.71 29.74 10.81
C PHE A 760 1.54 31.02 9.97
N LEU A 761 0.99 30.91 8.76
CA LEU A 761 0.55 32.07 7.99
C LEU A 761 -0.61 32.80 8.68
N GLY A 762 -1.54 32.08 9.31
CA GLY A 762 -2.61 32.67 10.12
C GLY A 762 -2.08 33.44 11.34
N VAL A 763 -1.01 32.95 11.96
CA VAL A 763 -0.28 33.66 13.02
C VAL A 763 0.40 34.93 12.49
N ALA A 764 1.03 34.87 11.32
CA ALA A 764 1.62 36.05 10.68
C ALA A 764 0.56 37.07 10.24
N GLU A 765 -0.56 36.62 9.65
CA GLU A 765 -1.73 37.43 9.30
C GLU A 765 -2.32 38.11 10.54
N HIS A 766 -2.46 37.38 11.66
CA HIS A 766 -2.94 37.96 12.91
C HIS A 766 -1.98 39.01 13.48
N LEU A 767 -0.67 38.77 13.48
CA LEU A 767 0.32 39.76 13.91
C LEU A 767 0.28 41.02 13.05
N PHE A 768 0.42 40.87 11.74
CA PHE A 768 0.58 41.99 10.82
C PHE A 768 -0.71 42.76 10.54
N LEU A 769 -1.90 42.21 10.85
CA LEU A 769 -3.19 42.88 10.66
C LEU A 769 -3.88 43.29 11.98
N ASN A 770 -3.18 43.21 13.11
CA ASN A 770 -3.62 43.69 14.42
C ASN A 770 -2.71 44.85 14.88
N PRO A 771 -3.05 46.13 14.59
CA PRO A 771 -2.13 47.23 14.78
C PRO A 771 -1.62 47.41 16.23
N PRO A 772 -2.44 47.26 17.29
CA PRO A 772 -1.94 47.26 18.68
C PRO A 772 -0.88 46.18 18.96
N LEU A 773 -1.06 44.97 18.40
CA LEU A 773 -0.11 43.87 18.60
C LEU A 773 1.17 44.09 17.79
N LEU A 774 1.06 44.56 16.54
CA LEU A 774 2.23 44.90 15.71
C LEU A 774 3.03 46.05 16.34
N GLU A 775 2.36 47.05 16.91
CA GLU A 775 3.00 48.13 17.66
C GLU A 775 3.72 47.59 18.90
N GLN A 776 3.05 46.77 19.72
CA GLN A 776 3.65 46.12 20.88
C GLN A 776 4.89 45.29 20.51
N THR A 777 4.87 44.62 19.36
CA THR A 777 6.02 43.89 18.80
C THR A 777 7.18 44.81 18.41
N ILE A 778 6.93 45.94 17.74
CA ILE A 778 7.94 46.95 17.41
C ILE A 778 8.56 47.55 18.69
N GLN A 779 7.72 47.92 19.66
CA GLN A 779 8.17 48.48 20.93
C GLN A 779 9.03 47.47 21.72
N SER A 780 8.61 46.20 21.80
CA SER A 780 9.43 45.13 22.40
C SER A 780 10.75 44.95 21.64
N ALA A 781 10.73 44.88 20.31
CA ALA A 781 11.93 44.70 19.50
C ALA A 781 12.97 45.83 19.65
N ILE A 782 12.54 47.08 19.81
CA ILE A 782 13.46 48.22 20.00
C ILE A 782 13.90 48.36 21.46
N TYR A 783 12.96 48.35 22.41
CA TYR A 783 13.17 48.80 23.79
C TYR A 783 13.32 47.67 24.81
N ASP A 784 12.77 46.48 24.57
CA ASP A 784 12.91 45.35 25.51
C ASP A 784 14.25 44.63 25.30
N THR A 785 14.98 44.42 26.39
CA THR A 785 16.25 43.67 26.41
C THR A 785 16.06 42.21 26.80
N TRP A 786 14.90 41.82 27.35
CA TRP A 786 14.63 40.49 27.90
C TRP A 786 14.73 39.37 26.85
N HIS A 787 14.22 39.63 25.64
CA HIS A 787 14.27 38.67 24.52
C HIS A 787 15.56 38.77 23.69
N ARG A 788 16.47 39.72 24.00
CA ARG A 788 17.57 40.10 23.12
C ARG A 788 18.67 39.03 22.97
N ALA A 789 18.87 38.20 23.99
CA ALA A 789 19.76 37.05 23.94
C ALA A 789 19.17 35.92 23.08
N ASN A 790 17.89 35.59 23.29
CA ASN A 790 17.22 34.56 22.50
C ASN A 790 17.07 34.96 21.02
N ASP A 791 16.91 36.25 20.71
CA ASP A 791 16.98 36.78 19.35
C ASP A 791 18.40 36.68 18.74
N LEU A 792 19.47 36.81 19.52
CA LEU A 792 20.84 36.59 19.05
C LEU A 792 21.05 35.13 18.66
N GLU A 793 20.73 34.20 19.56
CA GLU A 793 20.85 32.76 19.31
C GLU A 793 19.93 32.30 18.18
N PHE A 794 18.75 32.91 18.01
CA PHE A 794 17.89 32.67 16.87
C PHE A 794 18.53 33.09 15.53
N VAL A 795 19.21 34.23 15.46
CA VAL A 795 19.92 34.68 14.26
C VAL A 795 21.16 33.82 13.98
N VAL A 796 21.94 33.47 15.01
CA VAL A 796 23.05 32.50 14.90
C VAL A 796 22.53 31.15 14.41
N ALA A 797 21.40 30.70 14.93
CA ALA A 797 20.77 29.45 14.54
C ALA A 797 20.33 29.47 13.06
N ALA A 798 19.67 30.53 12.61
CA ALA A 798 19.21 30.70 11.24
C ALA A 798 20.35 30.73 10.23
N ARG A 799 21.44 31.44 10.55
CA ARG A 799 22.65 31.45 9.73
C ARG A 799 23.30 30.06 9.68
N GLY A 800 23.38 29.34 10.81
CA GLY A 800 23.90 27.97 10.84
C GLY A 800 23.06 27.00 9.99
N TRP A 801 21.73 27.06 10.08
CA TRP A 801 20.84 26.24 9.24
C TRP A 801 20.98 26.56 7.74
N SER A 802 21.08 27.84 7.37
CA SER A 802 21.38 28.27 6.00
C SER A 802 22.74 27.75 5.51
N GLN A 803 23.76 27.72 6.37
CA GLN A 803 25.08 27.16 6.04
C GLN A 803 25.03 25.64 5.81
N CYS A 804 24.36 24.87 6.68
CA CYS A 804 24.18 23.42 6.49
C CYS A 804 23.55 23.10 5.12
N VAL A 805 22.52 23.87 4.76
CA VAL A 805 21.81 23.78 3.48
C VAL A 805 22.71 24.18 2.30
N SER A 806 23.48 25.26 2.43
CA SER A 806 24.40 25.74 1.40
C SER A 806 25.56 24.78 1.12
N PHE A 807 26.00 24.03 2.13
CA PHE A 807 27.01 22.96 1.99
C PHE A 807 26.44 21.65 1.41
N MET A 808 25.11 21.56 1.23
CA MET A 808 24.39 20.36 0.79
C MET A 808 24.66 19.09 1.62
N SER A 809 25.13 19.25 2.86
CA SER A 809 25.58 18.11 3.68
C SER A 809 24.46 17.60 4.59
N PHE A 810 23.91 16.45 4.22
CA PHE A 810 22.94 15.70 5.03
C PHE A 810 23.53 15.31 6.40
N GLU A 811 24.83 14.97 6.48
CA GLU A 811 25.51 14.66 7.75
C GLU A 811 25.54 15.86 8.70
N VAL A 812 25.97 17.03 8.22
CA VAL A 812 26.05 18.25 9.06
C VAL A 812 24.65 18.71 9.47
N TYR A 813 23.67 18.63 8.57
CA TYR A 813 22.26 18.91 8.87
C TYR A 813 21.73 17.96 9.95
N ARG A 814 21.94 16.65 9.79
CA ARG A 814 21.56 15.63 10.77
C ARG A 814 22.15 15.91 12.13
N LYS A 815 23.47 16.11 12.21
CA LYS A 815 24.18 16.33 13.48
C LYS A 815 23.56 17.51 14.24
N ARG A 816 23.36 18.65 13.58
CA ARG A 816 22.73 19.84 14.16
C ARG A 816 21.28 19.60 14.61
N PHE A 817 20.54 18.77 13.88
CA PHE A 817 19.18 18.38 14.23
C PHE A 817 19.16 17.46 15.45
N ASP A 818 19.97 16.40 15.47
CA ASP A 818 20.04 15.42 16.54
C ASP A 818 20.56 16.07 17.85
N GLU A 819 21.54 16.97 17.78
CA GLU A 819 22.00 17.80 18.91
C GLU A 819 20.88 18.65 19.51
N THR A 820 20.07 19.32 18.67
CA THR A 820 18.92 20.11 19.13
C THR A 820 17.75 19.22 19.61
N ARG A 821 17.56 18.04 18.99
CA ARG A 821 16.50 17.08 19.32
C ARG A 821 16.65 16.53 20.73
N VAL A 822 17.88 16.17 21.14
CA VAL A 822 18.15 15.60 22.48
C VAL A 822 17.68 16.54 23.59
N PHE A 823 17.80 17.86 23.41
CA PHE A 823 17.29 18.86 24.35
C PHE A 823 15.76 18.79 24.52
N PHE A 824 14.99 18.49 23.47
CA PHE A 824 13.52 18.42 23.52
C PHE A 824 12.95 17.04 23.82
N GLU A 825 13.76 15.99 23.82
CA GLU A 825 13.30 14.61 23.98
C GLU A 825 12.49 14.35 25.29
N PRO A 826 12.83 14.97 26.44
CA PRO A 826 12.02 14.90 27.66
C PRO A 826 10.64 15.59 27.61
N ARG A 827 10.27 16.25 26.50
CA ARG A 827 9.00 16.98 26.32
C ARG A 827 8.12 16.43 25.19
N PHE A 828 8.62 15.54 24.32
CA PHE A 828 7.84 15.02 23.18
C PHE A 828 6.52 14.31 23.58
N GLY A 829 6.45 13.71 24.77
CA GLY A 829 5.24 13.05 25.28
C GLY A 829 4.07 14.01 25.53
N GLU A 830 4.35 15.23 25.96
CA GLU A 830 3.34 16.27 26.24
C GLU A 830 2.82 16.90 24.93
N VAL A 831 3.71 17.04 23.95
CA VAL A 831 3.48 17.70 22.66
C VAL A 831 2.57 16.91 21.73
N GLY A 832 2.72 15.58 21.72
CA GLY A 832 2.01 14.71 20.76
C GLY A 832 0.49 14.79 20.85
N VAL A 833 -0.05 14.96 22.06
CA VAL A 833 -1.49 15.14 22.29
C VAL A 833 -1.88 16.59 22.02
N LEU A 834 -1.26 17.54 22.75
CA LEU A 834 -1.70 18.93 22.82
C LEU A 834 -1.57 19.66 21.47
N GLY A 835 -0.45 19.45 20.75
CA GLY A 835 -0.22 20.05 19.43
C GLY A 835 -1.08 19.44 18.32
N SER A 836 -1.57 18.21 18.50
CA SER A 836 -2.51 17.58 17.57
C SER A 836 -3.93 18.11 17.78
N GLU A 837 -4.34 18.28 19.04
CA GLU A 837 -5.63 18.85 19.43
C GLU A 837 -5.74 20.34 19.05
N MET A 838 -4.66 21.11 19.19
CA MET A 838 -4.57 22.51 18.75
C MET A 838 -4.85 22.64 17.24
N ILE A 839 -4.16 21.87 16.41
CA ILE A 839 -4.32 21.92 14.95
C ILE A 839 -5.73 21.49 14.54
N LYS A 840 -6.26 20.41 15.15
CA LYS A 840 -7.64 19.98 14.95
C LYS A 840 -8.63 21.09 15.27
N THR A 841 -8.53 21.70 16.46
CA THR A 841 -9.44 22.76 16.93
C THR A 841 -9.42 23.99 16.02
N VAL A 842 -8.25 24.40 15.51
CA VAL A 842 -8.18 25.52 14.55
C VAL A 842 -8.86 25.14 13.23
N MET A 843 -8.57 23.96 12.66
CA MET A 843 -9.20 23.50 11.42
C MET A 843 -10.72 23.35 11.54
N GLU A 844 -11.23 22.87 12.67
CA GLU A 844 -12.66 22.82 12.96
C GLU A 844 -13.28 24.22 13.12
N SER A 845 -12.55 25.19 13.68
CA SER A 845 -13.03 26.58 13.81
C SER A 845 -13.19 27.32 12.46
N GLU A 846 -12.49 26.89 11.40
CA GLU A 846 -12.72 27.39 10.03
C GLU A 846 -14.05 26.85 9.45
N VAL A 847 -14.52 25.68 9.90
CA VAL A 847 -15.75 25.01 9.47
C VAL A 847 -16.92 25.41 10.37
N GLY A 848 -17.53 26.56 10.07
CA GLY A 848 -18.61 27.14 10.88
C GLY A 848 -19.79 26.20 11.16
N PRO A 849 -20.45 26.33 12.32
CA PRO A 849 -21.41 25.35 12.83
C PRO A 849 -22.61 25.17 11.88
N GLY A 850 -22.76 23.96 11.34
CA GLY A 850 -23.81 23.63 10.38
C GLY A 850 -23.60 22.42 9.46
N GLN A 851 -22.48 21.68 9.59
CA GLN A 851 -22.19 20.48 8.78
C GLN A 851 -21.74 19.25 9.58
N ASP A 852 -22.28 19.06 10.79
CA ASP A 852 -22.18 17.77 11.49
C ASP A 852 -23.27 16.80 11.04
N GLY A 853 -22.87 15.59 10.65
CA GLY A 853 -23.70 14.39 10.61
C GLY A 853 -24.76 14.26 9.51
N LYS A 854 -24.37 13.69 8.35
CA LYS A 854 -24.92 12.42 7.78
C LYS A 854 -24.55 12.21 6.31
N THR A 855 -23.55 11.37 6.03
CA THR A 855 -23.29 10.58 4.79
C THR A 855 -21.96 9.82 4.97
N GLY A 856 -21.72 8.67 4.35
CA GLY A 856 -22.59 7.90 3.43
C GLY A 856 -21.80 6.96 2.53
#